data_AF-A0A126R8V9-F1
#
_entry.id   AF-A0A126R8V9-F1
#
_cell.length_a   1.000
_cell.length_b   1.000
_cell.length_c   1.000
_cell.angle_alpha   90.00
_cell.angle_beta   90.00
_cell.angle_gamma   90.00
#
_symmetry.space_group_name_H-M   'P 1'
#
loop_
_entity.id
_entity.type
_entity.pdbx_description
1 polymer ?
#
loop_
_entity_poly.entity_id
_entity_poly.type
_entity_poly.pdbx_seq_one_letter_code
_entity_poly.pdbx_strand_id
1 'polypeptide(L)'
;MVKRGILLLAASALAPAPLSAQTVEDRARAAAEASRAKTSDSDAIQQNYLTPGLAGQPISTVDNSRTFNPNIACQKTATLLELIAQPAATGDIGTLRISRDKDLDGTVDQTLTLPVPVSGICANGVVSCQPGTWNQCKSFKWDVASGGDLKLAQVDLTDLAGCYCINNSCGSNLVWGNMASVLKDLGGGVIGALTTADPRVGVAQAVIDGPAIRYTGAQSTACSPNPALPQTAYRASPATIQGDAASVAASNSIFQALKGSPAGVGKAEQIRSCTITREVSLNAVKADDVIAHLGGAYAIYAPAPDQLTLQMGSPRDDSLRGGSCRIFEFSMRLRIDDPDRLAQFRLSHYFFDDWLQLRIDGELVLSNPANWTGTGLPPGKCERKRTWHAYPNLDLKPWLTRGEHVISMRIAVGGEGEAFAQFDAMLDLSCNPTERIVDLCAGYAGDVNCALHDESVDGVETFRNGVGTGLTPLPQARLFESGACSLRLARPWFERQRRYRCTVDTGSMPEPDLSRGAYIIDHSTETMLADRTRTSDGGYATASRPFALPDRGSVPACEPVCKTRAPARNTAATLDGVVGTKQNAPVGWDTFYHACTAAGGGDVCPVGPGEEIVSACGCLDDFPEAVVMMQTVRLGGADMVCTGEVR
;
A
#
# COMPACT_ATOMS: atom_id res chain seq x y z
N MET A 1 67.94 68.79 13.20
CA MET A 1 66.60 69.23 13.62
C MET A 1 65.66 69.19 12.43
N VAL A 2 64.63 68.36 12.53
CA VAL A 2 63.78 67.88 11.42
C VAL A 2 62.86 69.00 10.92
N LYS A 3 62.99 69.35 9.64
CA LYS A 3 62.01 70.18 8.90
C LYS A 3 60.91 69.25 8.36
N ARG A 4 59.68 69.43 8.82
CA ARG A 4 58.47 68.83 8.22
C ARG A 4 57.86 69.82 7.23
N GLY A 5 57.86 69.45 5.95
CA GLY A 5 57.05 70.10 4.92
C GLY A 5 55.61 69.59 4.99
N ILE A 6 54.66 70.51 4.89
CA ILE A 6 53.23 70.25 4.78
C ILE A 6 52.90 70.26 3.28
N LEU A 7 52.50 69.10 2.74
CA LEU A 7 51.90 68.98 1.41
C LEU A 7 50.38 68.95 1.56
N LEU A 8 49.71 69.85 0.86
CA LEU A 8 48.25 69.89 0.70
C LEU A 8 47.77 68.71 -0.15
N LEU A 9 46.76 67.99 0.33
CA LEU A 9 45.98 67.01 -0.43
C LEU A 9 44.53 67.51 -0.54
N ALA A 10 44.11 67.78 -1.77
CA ALA A 10 42.75 68.15 -2.12
C ALA A 10 41.83 66.91 -1.99
N ALA A 11 40.80 67.03 -1.14
CA ALA A 11 39.76 66.02 -1.01
C ALA A 11 38.57 66.41 -1.89
N SER A 12 38.39 65.68 -3.00
CA SER A 12 37.21 65.74 -3.86
C SER A 12 36.05 65.03 -3.15
N ALA A 13 35.02 65.78 -2.75
CA ALA A 13 33.79 65.21 -2.20
C ALA A 13 32.92 64.64 -3.34
N LEU A 14 32.91 63.31 -3.49
CA LEU A 14 31.86 62.58 -4.21
C LEU A 14 30.69 62.36 -3.25
N ALA A 15 29.59 63.07 -3.49
CA ALA A 15 28.32 62.83 -2.80
C ALA A 15 27.77 61.45 -3.19
N PRO A 16 27.22 60.65 -2.25
CA PRO A 16 26.53 59.41 -2.58
C PRO A 16 25.20 59.71 -3.25
N ALA A 17 24.98 59.15 -4.45
CA ALA A 17 23.67 59.12 -5.07
C ALA A 17 22.69 58.31 -4.20
N PRO A 18 21.43 58.76 -4.02
CA PRO A 18 20.44 57.99 -3.27
C PRO A 18 20.12 56.71 -4.05
N LEU A 19 20.30 55.55 -3.42
CA LEU A 19 19.70 54.31 -3.89
C LEU A 19 18.18 54.47 -3.79
N SER A 20 17.50 54.54 -4.94
CA SER A 20 16.06 54.42 -5.00
C SER A 20 15.64 53.09 -4.37
N ALA A 21 14.86 53.14 -3.30
CA ALA A 21 14.26 51.96 -2.70
C ALA A 21 13.34 51.29 -3.73
N GLN A 22 13.51 49.98 -3.94
CA GLN A 22 12.63 49.19 -4.82
C GLN A 22 11.16 49.42 -4.46
N THR A 23 10.32 49.55 -5.49
CA THR A 23 8.87 49.68 -5.32
C THR A 23 8.30 48.44 -4.61
N VAL A 24 7.10 48.55 -4.05
CA VAL A 24 6.44 47.41 -3.40
C VAL A 24 6.10 46.34 -4.45
N GLU A 25 5.75 46.78 -5.66
CA GLU A 25 5.45 45.95 -6.82
C GLU A 25 6.68 45.14 -7.28
N ASP A 26 7.86 45.76 -7.34
CA ASP A 26 9.10 45.07 -7.71
C ASP A 26 9.50 44.03 -6.67
N ARG A 27 9.31 44.34 -5.37
CA ARG A 27 9.55 43.39 -4.28
C ARG A 27 8.57 42.22 -4.31
N ALA A 28 7.29 42.49 -4.59
CA ALA A 28 6.28 41.44 -4.72
C ALA A 28 6.54 40.54 -5.92
N ARG A 29 6.95 41.11 -7.06
CA ARG A 29 7.31 40.35 -8.27
C ARG A 29 8.56 39.50 -8.04
N ALA A 30 9.60 40.05 -7.43
CA ALA A 30 10.80 39.31 -7.07
C ALA A 30 10.51 38.15 -6.10
N ALA A 31 9.63 38.36 -5.10
CA ALA A 31 9.22 37.29 -4.18
C ALA A 31 8.40 36.19 -4.89
N ALA A 32 7.51 36.57 -5.81
CA ALA A 32 6.73 35.63 -6.60
C ALA A 32 7.60 34.82 -7.58
N GLU A 33 8.57 35.46 -8.22
CA GLU A 33 9.54 34.80 -9.10
C GLU A 33 10.44 33.84 -8.33
N ALA A 34 10.94 34.24 -7.15
CA ALA A 34 11.72 33.37 -6.27
C ALA A 34 10.91 32.14 -5.81
N SER A 35 9.63 32.33 -5.46
CA SER A 35 8.72 31.23 -5.11
C SER A 35 8.45 30.29 -6.30
N ARG A 36 8.18 30.84 -7.48
CA ARG A 36 7.96 30.05 -8.71
C ARG A 36 9.19 29.25 -9.11
N ALA A 37 10.38 29.82 -9.02
CA ALA A 37 11.62 29.12 -9.35
C ALA A 37 11.82 27.83 -8.51
N LYS A 38 11.21 27.75 -7.33
CA LYS A 38 11.32 26.62 -6.40
C LYS A 38 10.08 25.71 -6.38
N THR A 39 8.89 26.21 -6.72
CA THR A 39 7.61 25.52 -6.47
C THR A 39 6.60 25.59 -7.62
N SER A 40 6.98 26.08 -8.79
CA SER A 40 6.03 26.34 -9.90
C SER A 40 5.37 25.10 -10.50
N ASP A 41 6.03 23.95 -10.45
CA ASP A 41 5.52 22.68 -10.97
C ASP A 41 6.07 21.48 -10.16
N SER A 42 5.62 20.27 -10.53
CA SER A 42 6.04 19.03 -9.88
C SER A 42 7.54 18.80 -9.95
N ASP A 43 8.18 19.17 -11.06
CA ASP A 43 9.60 18.94 -11.29
C ASP A 43 10.43 19.91 -10.46
N ALA A 44 10.03 21.18 -10.37
CA ALA A 44 10.64 22.20 -9.53
C ALA A 44 10.55 21.82 -8.04
N ILE A 45 9.39 21.33 -7.57
CA ILE A 45 9.23 20.82 -6.21
C ILE A 45 10.11 19.58 -5.98
N GLN A 46 10.14 18.67 -6.95
CA GLN A 46 10.92 17.44 -6.85
C GLN A 46 12.42 17.74 -6.77
N GLN A 47 12.93 18.63 -7.62
CA GLN A 47 14.35 18.97 -7.68
C GLN A 47 14.80 19.83 -6.50
N ASN A 48 13.99 20.79 -6.04
CA ASN A 48 14.41 21.74 -5.00
C ASN A 48 14.11 21.27 -3.58
N TYR A 49 13.09 20.43 -3.38
CA TYR A 49 12.63 20.03 -2.05
C TYR A 49 12.60 18.52 -1.84
N LEU A 50 11.92 17.76 -2.70
CA LEU A 50 11.67 16.33 -2.43
C LEU A 50 12.93 15.46 -2.59
N THR A 51 13.59 15.50 -3.74
CA THR A 51 14.78 14.69 -4.00
C THR A 51 15.93 15.04 -3.06
N PRO A 52 16.28 16.33 -2.84
CA PRO A 52 17.29 16.68 -1.86
C PRO A 52 16.87 16.28 -0.44
N GLY A 53 15.60 16.51 -0.08
CA GLY A 53 15.12 16.25 1.27
C GLY A 53 15.02 14.77 1.63
N LEU A 54 14.65 13.91 0.68
CA LEU A 54 14.65 12.46 0.84
C LEU A 54 16.08 11.88 0.82
N ALA A 55 17.01 12.54 0.14
CA ALA A 55 18.43 12.16 0.09
C ALA A 55 19.27 12.74 1.25
N GLY A 56 18.66 13.43 2.21
CA GLY A 56 19.36 14.09 3.33
C GLY A 56 20.29 15.24 2.90
N GLN A 57 20.10 15.75 1.68
CA GLN A 57 20.87 16.85 1.10
C GLN A 57 20.30 18.21 1.54
N PRO A 58 21.13 19.26 1.60
CA PRO A 58 20.68 20.60 1.98
C PRO A 58 19.57 21.12 1.06
N ILE A 59 18.48 21.59 1.66
CA ILE A 59 17.42 22.37 1.03
C ILE A 59 17.66 23.85 1.33
N SER A 60 17.32 24.73 0.39
CA SER A 60 17.36 26.19 0.54
C SER A 60 15.97 26.77 0.83
N THR A 61 15.91 27.86 1.60
CA THR A 61 14.72 28.70 1.69
C THR A 61 14.38 29.30 0.31
N VAL A 62 13.14 29.75 0.13
CA VAL A 62 12.64 30.27 -1.17
C VAL A 62 13.51 31.41 -1.72
N ASP A 63 14.04 32.24 -0.84
CA ASP A 63 14.95 33.35 -1.14
C ASP A 63 16.44 32.94 -1.18
N ASN A 64 16.75 31.65 -1.03
CA ASN A 64 18.07 31.07 -0.89
C ASN A 64 18.93 31.66 0.25
N SER A 65 18.34 32.41 1.18
CA SER A 65 19.08 33.07 2.27
C SER A 65 19.58 32.11 3.35
N ARG A 66 18.95 30.93 3.46
CA ARG A 66 19.33 29.88 4.40
C ARG A 66 19.30 28.52 3.73
N THR A 67 20.21 27.65 4.15
CA THR A 67 20.21 26.23 3.82
C THR A 67 20.11 25.41 5.10
N PHE A 68 19.42 24.28 5.02
CA PHE A 68 19.32 23.32 6.10
C PHE A 68 19.20 21.90 5.52
N ASN A 69 19.72 20.91 6.23
CA ASN A 69 19.60 19.51 5.82
C ASN A 69 18.37 18.93 6.52
N PRO A 70 17.25 18.73 5.82
CA PRO A 70 16.12 18.05 6.42
C PRO A 70 16.45 16.56 6.57
N ASN A 71 15.97 15.97 7.65
CA ASN A 71 15.92 14.53 7.79
C ASN A 71 14.47 14.07 7.57
N ILE A 72 14.05 14.03 6.30
CA ILE A 72 12.65 13.70 5.93
C ILE A 72 12.43 12.18 6.00
N ALA A 73 13.48 11.39 5.81
CA ALA A 73 13.43 9.94 5.94
C ALA A 73 13.74 9.53 7.38
N CYS A 74 12.71 9.12 8.11
CA CYS A 74 12.88 8.43 9.40
C CYS A 74 13.37 6.99 9.23
N GLN A 75 14.30 6.77 8.31
CA GLN A 75 14.80 5.45 7.91
C GLN A 75 16.24 5.28 8.38
N LYS A 76 16.41 4.46 9.41
CA LYS A 76 17.71 3.87 9.76
C LYS A 76 17.79 2.54 9.04
N THR A 77 18.81 2.35 8.21
CA THR A 77 19.04 1.10 7.48
C THR A 77 20.34 0.48 7.92
N ALA A 78 20.29 -0.78 8.36
CA ALA A 78 21.46 -1.57 8.71
C ALA A 78 21.17 -3.06 8.45
N THR A 79 22.17 -3.92 8.69
CA THR A 79 21.95 -5.37 8.65
C THR A 79 21.09 -5.76 9.85
N LEU A 80 19.78 -5.94 9.63
CA LEU A 80 18.82 -6.33 10.66
C LEU A 80 19.11 -7.71 11.20
N LEU A 81 19.38 -8.64 10.29
CA LEU A 81 19.50 -10.05 10.60
C LEU A 81 20.53 -10.70 9.68
N GLU A 82 21.40 -11.50 10.23
CA GLU A 82 22.21 -12.47 9.51
C GLU A 82 21.90 -13.86 10.04
N LEU A 83 21.55 -14.78 9.14
CA LEU A 83 21.30 -16.18 9.46
C LEU A 83 22.31 -17.04 8.73
N ILE A 84 23.03 -17.86 9.49
CA ILE A 84 24.03 -18.81 8.98
C ILE A 84 23.55 -20.22 9.29
N ALA A 85 23.40 -21.04 8.25
CA ALA A 85 23.02 -22.44 8.36
C ALA A 85 24.16 -23.35 7.90
N GLN A 86 24.68 -24.19 8.80
CA GLN A 86 25.72 -25.16 8.50
C GLN A 86 25.17 -26.59 8.57
N PRO A 87 25.12 -27.32 7.44
CA PRO A 87 24.73 -28.72 7.42
C PRO A 87 25.71 -29.62 8.17
N ALA A 88 25.19 -30.61 8.88
CA ALA A 88 25.95 -31.70 9.49
C ALA A 88 26.01 -32.92 8.56
N ALA A 89 26.87 -33.89 8.91
CA ALA A 89 26.99 -35.16 8.16
C ALA A 89 25.67 -35.97 8.11
N THR A 90 24.77 -35.74 9.05
CA THR A 90 23.45 -36.37 9.14
C THR A 90 22.40 -35.73 8.21
N GLY A 91 22.76 -34.69 7.47
CA GLY A 91 21.86 -33.93 6.59
C GLY A 91 21.04 -32.86 7.32
N ASP A 92 20.97 -32.89 8.65
CA ASP A 92 20.39 -31.81 9.45
C ASP A 92 21.24 -30.54 9.33
N ILE A 93 20.67 -29.37 9.64
CA ILE A 93 21.48 -28.20 9.96
C ILE A 93 21.99 -28.37 11.39
N GLY A 94 23.28 -28.68 11.52
CA GLY A 94 23.94 -28.87 12.81
C GLY A 94 24.16 -27.57 13.58
N THR A 95 24.39 -26.47 12.85
CA THR A 95 24.51 -25.14 13.43
C THR A 95 23.61 -24.18 12.68
N LEU A 96 22.57 -23.69 13.34
CA LEU A 96 21.81 -22.52 12.90
C LEU A 96 22.11 -21.37 13.85
N ARG A 97 22.79 -20.34 13.34
CA ARG A 97 23.12 -19.13 14.09
C ARG A 97 22.42 -17.94 13.46
N ILE A 98 21.76 -17.15 14.31
CA ILE A 98 21.05 -15.95 13.92
C ILE A 98 21.64 -14.79 14.70
N SER A 99 22.26 -13.84 14.02
CA SER A 99 22.77 -12.60 14.59
C SER A 99 21.85 -11.46 14.19
N ARG A 100 21.44 -10.64 15.15
CA ARG A 100 20.46 -9.57 14.98
C ARG A 100 20.98 -8.28 15.57
N ASP A 101 20.81 -7.22 14.80
CA ASP A 101 20.89 -5.83 15.22
C ASP A 101 19.44 -5.36 15.46
N LYS A 102 19.07 -5.12 16.72
CA LYS A 102 17.69 -4.81 17.11
C LYS A 102 17.34 -3.37 16.81
N ASP A 103 18.29 -2.46 16.95
CA ASP A 103 18.07 -1.03 16.82
C ASP A 103 18.63 -0.43 15.52
N LEU A 104 19.20 -1.26 14.65
CA LEU A 104 19.80 -0.95 13.36
C LEU A 104 21.00 0.02 13.45
N ASP A 105 21.77 0.02 14.55
CA ASP A 105 22.98 0.85 14.71
C ASP A 105 24.23 0.33 13.99
N GLY A 106 24.15 -0.84 13.37
CA GLY A 106 25.24 -1.52 12.70
C GLY A 106 26.01 -2.48 13.61
N THR A 107 25.61 -2.64 14.87
CA THR A 107 26.19 -3.57 15.83
C THR A 107 25.23 -4.71 16.17
N VAL A 108 25.78 -5.90 16.43
CA VAL A 108 24.95 -7.08 16.72
C VAL A 108 24.58 -7.08 18.21
N ASP A 109 23.31 -6.83 18.51
CA ASP A 109 22.75 -6.86 19.86
C ASP A 109 22.44 -8.26 20.38
N GLN A 110 22.07 -9.16 19.48
CA GLN A 110 21.66 -10.52 19.84
C GLN A 110 22.27 -11.54 18.91
N THR A 111 22.78 -12.62 19.48
CA THR A 111 23.05 -13.85 18.73
C THR A 111 22.28 -14.99 19.36
N LEU A 112 21.44 -15.65 18.56
CA LEU A 112 20.76 -16.88 18.91
C LEU A 112 21.39 -18.03 18.11
N THR A 113 22.06 -18.94 18.81
CA THR A 113 22.40 -20.25 18.24
C THR A 113 21.35 -21.23 18.70
N LEU A 114 20.75 -21.97 17.77
CA LEU A 114 19.74 -22.94 18.13
C LEU A 114 20.38 -24.05 18.99
N PRO A 115 19.77 -24.40 20.13
CA PRO A 115 20.30 -25.45 21.01
C PRO A 115 20.03 -26.86 20.47
N VAL A 116 19.42 -26.96 19.29
CA VAL A 116 18.93 -28.20 18.69
C VAL A 116 19.29 -28.24 17.20
N PRO A 117 19.59 -29.42 16.64
CA PRO A 117 19.78 -29.56 15.20
C PRO A 117 18.44 -29.33 14.47
N VAL A 118 18.47 -28.74 13.29
CA VAL A 118 17.26 -28.55 12.47
C VAL A 118 17.16 -29.69 11.48
N SER A 119 16.17 -30.55 11.69
CA SER A 119 15.86 -31.70 10.85
C SER A 119 14.83 -31.34 9.77
N GLY A 120 13.98 -30.34 10.03
CA GLY A 120 12.99 -29.81 9.10
C GLY A 120 12.73 -28.32 9.26
N ILE A 121 12.24 -27.69 8.19
CA ILE A 121 12.00 -26.24 8.11
C ILE A 121 10.53 -26.00 7.88
N CYS A 122 9.96 -25.01 8.54
CA CYS A 122 8.58 -24.57 8.38
C CYS A 122 8.55 -23.06 8.08
N ALA A 123 7.47 -22.59 7.47
CA ALA A 123 7.28 -21.18 7.12
C ALA A 123 7.36 -20.24 8.34
N ASN A 124 7.08 -20.73 9.54
CA ASN A 124 7.10 -19.97 10.79
C ASN A 124 7.93 -20.64 11.91
N GLY A 125 8.77 -21.62 11.59
CA GLY A 125 9.50 -22.38 12.60
C GLY A 125 10.42 -23.47 12.06
N VAL A 126 10.83 -24.37 12.93
CA VAL A 126 11.72 -25.51 12.63
C VAL A 126 11.29 -26.77 13.39
N VAL A 127 11.67 -27.92 12.85
CA VAL A 127 11.51 -29.24 13.50
C VAL A 127 12.90 -29.79 13.80
N SER A 128 13.10 -30.28 15.02
CA SER A 128 14.33 -30.96 15.45
C SER A 128 14.03 -32.40 15.82
N CYS A 129 14.74 -33.36 15.24
CA CYS A 129 14.61 -34.78 15.52
C CYS A 129 15.96 -35.35 15.99
N GLN A 130 15.98 -36.65 16.32
CA GLN A 130 17.26 -37.36 16.44
C GLN A 130 18.06 -37.22 15.13
N PRO A 131 19.34 -36.79 15.17
CA PRO A 131 20.12 -36.48 13.97
C PRO A 131 20.10 -37.59 12.92
N GLY A 132 19.80 -37.21 11.68
CA GLY A 132 19.74 -38.10 10.52
C GLY A 132 18.48 -38.95 10.43
N THR A 133 17.52 -38.76 11.33
CA THR A 133 16.25 -39.49 11.37
C THR A 133 15.05 -38.54 11.42
N TRP A 134 13.85 -39.07 11.27
CA TRP A 134 12.60 -38.34 11.53
C TRP A 134 11.91 -38.84 12.82
N ASN A 135 12.71 -39.23 13.82
CA ASN A 135 12.23 -39.81 15.07
C ASN A 135 12.42 -38.87 16.26
N GLN A 136 11.52 -38.96 17.24
CA GLN A 136 11.54 -38.18 18.50
C GLN A 136 11.62 -36.66 18.24
N CYS A 137 10.82 -36.20 17.28
CA CYS A 137 10.85 -34.82 16.84
C CYS A 137 10.18 -33.87 17.84
N LYS A 138 10.74 -32.68 17.96
CA LYS A 138 10.18 -31.53 18.68
C LYS A 138 10.00 -30.39 17.69
N SER A 139 8.84 -29.76 17.74
CA SER A 139 8.46 -28.64 16.89
C SER A 139 8.71 -27.32 17.60
N PHE A 140 9.21 -26.35 16.87
CA PHE A 140 9.53 -25.06 17.43
C PHE A 140 9.11 -23.91 16.52
N LYS A 141 8.46 -22.90 17.10
CA LYS A 141 8.01 -21.70 16.41
C LYS A 141 8.93 -20.53 16.73
N TRP A 142 9.20 -19.70 15.73
CA TRP A 142 9.85 -18.41 15.96
C TRP A 142 8.93 -17.51 16.77
N ASP A 143 9.44 -16.97 17.87
CA ASP A 143 8.68 -16.11 18.77
C ASP A 143 9.58 -14.97 19.28
N VAL A 144 8.99 -13.92 19.83
CA VAL A 144 9.70 -12.75 20.33
C VAL A 144 9.34 -12.54 21.80
N ALA A 145 10.34 -12.49 22.66
CA ALA A 145 10.13 -12.22 24.09
C ALA A 145 9.65 -10.78 24.31
N SER A 146 9.11 -10.49 25.50
CA SER A 146 8.65 -9.13 25.86
C SER A 146 9.75 -8.06 25.76
N GLY A 147 11.02 -8.44 25.91
CA GLY A 147 12.19 -7.57 25.68
C GLY A 147 12.57 -7.37 24.21
N GLY A 148 11.81 -7.93 23.27
CA GLY A 148 12.09 -7.87 21.84
C GLY A 148 13.05 -8.95 21.34
N ASP A 149 13.53 -9.85 22.19
CA ASP A 149 14.52 -10.87 21.84
C ASP A 149 13.90 -12.00 21.01
N LEU A 150 14.54 -12.35 19.89
CA LEU A 150 14.16 -13.54 19.14
C LEU A 150 14.41 -14.77 20.01
N LYS A 151 13.41 -15.64 20.10
CA LYS A 151 13.51 -16.92 20.78
C LYS A 151 12.86 -18.00 19.94
N LEU A 152 13.15 -19.24 20.33
CA LEU A 152 12.56 -20.42 19.74
C LEU A 152 11.67 -21.08 20.80
N ALA A 153 10.36 -21.06 20.58
CA ALA A 153 9.38 -21.61 21.51
C ALA A 153 8.99 -23.02 21.07
N GLN A 154 9.05 -24.01 21.97
CA GLN A 154 8.51 -25.33 21.66
C GLN A 154 6.99 -25.22 21.57
N VAL A 155 6.44 -25.72 20.48
CA VAL A 155 5.01 -25.72 20.18
C VAL A 155 4.60 -27.09 19.65
N ASP A 156 3.31 -27.30 19.47
CA ASP A 156 2.84 -28.46 18.73
C ASP A 156 3.09 -28.26 17.23
N LEU A 157 3.25 -29.35 16.48
CA LEU A 157 3.52 -29.27 15.03
C LEU A 157 2.38 -28.53 14.29
N THR A 158 1.16 -28.58 14.81
CA THR A 158 -0.02 -27.87 14.28
C THR A 158 0.08 -26.35 14.32
N ASP A 159 0.92 -25.81 15.20
CA ASP A 159 1.19 -24.38 15.27
C ASP A 159 2.22 -23.92 14.22
N LEU A 160 2.81 -24.88 13.48
CA LEU A 160 3.74 -24.64 12.39
C LEU A 160 3.05 -24.79 11.02
N ALA A 161 3.49 -23.99 10.06
CA ALA A 161 2.92 -23.96 8.71
C ALA A 161 3.94 -24.42 7.66
N GLY A 162 3.50 -25.23 6.70
CA GLY A 162 4.31 -25.55 5.51
C GLY A 162 5.64 -26.26 5.78
N CYS A 163 5.68 -27.16 6.78
CA CYS A 163 6.90 -27.86 7.15
C CYS A 163 7.38 -28.87 6.10
N TYR A 164 8.69 -28.98 5.92
CA TYR A 164 9.35 -30.00 5.09
C TYR A 164 10.63 -30.54 5.74
N CYS A 165 10.95 -31.80 5.46
CA CYS A 165 12.16 -32.46 5.95
C CYS A 165 13.38 -32.08 5.12
N ILE A 166 14.55 -31.96 5.77
CA ILE A 166 15.81 -31.63 5.08
C ILE A 166 16.97 -32.59 5.37
N ASN A 167 16.81 -33.55 6.28
CA ASN A 167 17.91 -34.43 6.70
C ASN A 167 17.98 -35.75 5.91
N ASN A 168 18.96 -36.60 6.24
CA ASN A 168 19.20 -37.84 5.50
C ASN A 168 18.04 -38.85 5.53
N SER A 169 17.04 -38.67 6.40
CA SER A 169 15.85 -39.52 6.42
C SER A 169 14.93 -39.32 5.21
N CYS A 170 14.96 -38.12 4.61
CA CYS A 170 14.14 -37.78 3.44
C CYS A 170 14.95 -37.57 2.16
N GLY A 171 16.28 -37.56 2.24
CA GLY A 171 17.16 -37.53 1.09
C GLY A 171 18.58 -37.09 1.43
N SER A 172 19.53 -37.40 0.57
CA SER A 172 20.93 -36.98 0.74
C SER A 172 21.15 -35.57 0.20
N ASN A 173 21.98 -34.77 0.89
CA ASN A 173 22.47 -33.47 0.40
C ASN A 173 21.38 -32.42 0.13
N LEU A 174 20.22 -32.51 0.79
CA LEU A 174 19.07 -31.63 0.53
C LEU A 174 19.38 -30.18 0.90
N VAL A 175 20.05 -29.93 2.04
CA VAL A 175 20.38 -28.58 2.48
C VAL A 175 21.42 -27.92 1.58
N TRP A 176 22.51 -28.62 1.28
CA TRP A 176 23.56 -28.10 0.39
C TRP A 176 23.06 -27.87 -1.04
N GLY A 177 22.25 -28.78 -1.57
CA GLY A 177 21.67 -28.66 -2.91
C GLY A 177 20.62 -27.56 -3.03
N ASN A 178 19.97 -27.17 -1.93
CA ASN A 178 18.87 -26.19 -1.92
C ASN A 178 19.14 -25.02 -0.95
N MET A 179 20.41 -24.70 -0.68
CA MET A 179 20.81 -23.76 0.38
C MET A 179 20.09 -22.42 0.28
N ALA A 180 19.96 -21.86 -0.93
CA ALA A 180 19.28 -20.60 -1.13
C ALA A 180 17.79 -20.63 -0.72
N SER A 181 17.07 -21.72 -1.01
CA SER A 181 15.66 -21.89 -0.63
C SER A 181 15.54 -22.11 0.88
N VAL A 182 16.37 -22.99 1.44
CA VAL A 182 16.46 -23.26 2.88
C VAL A 182 16.68 -21.97 3.67
N LEU A 183 17.63 -21.13 3.26
CA LEU A 183 17.92 -19.86 3.92
C LEU A 183 16.77 -18.85 3.78
N LYS A 184 16.07 -18.82 2.64
CA LYS A 184 14.88 -17.97 2.45
C LYS A 184 13.73 -18.41 3.35
N ASP A 185 13.47 -19.70 3.46
CA ASP A 185 12.36 -20.23 4.25
C ASP A 185 12.61 -20.03 5.75
N LEU A 186 13.83 -20.31 6.21
CA LEU A 186 14.26 -20.01 7.59
C LEU A 186 14.20 -18.51 7.89
N GLY A 187 14.81 -17.70 7.02
CA GLY A 187 14.86 -16.26 7.20
C GLY A 187 13.48 -15.61 7.13
N GLY A 188 12.61 -16.06 6.23
CA GLY A 188 11.23 -15.60 6.10
C GLY A 188 10.41 -15.83 7.37
N GLY A 189 10.56 -17.00 8.00
CA GLY A 189 9.91 -17.29 9.28
C GLY A 189 10.41 -16.40 10.43
N VAL A 190 11.73 -16.19 10.53
CA VAL A 190 12.32 -15.30 11.55
C VAL A 190 11.88 -13.86 11.35
N ILE A 191 11.95 -13.35 10.12
CA ILE A 191 11.48 -12.00 9.76
C ILE A 191 9.98 -11.86 10.03
N GLY A 192 9.18 -12.87 9.72
CA GLY A 192 7.75 -12.88 9.99
C GLY A 192 7.45 -12.69 11.48
N ALA A 193 8.15 -13.42 12.36
CA ALA A 193 8.02 -13.25 13.81
C ALA A 193 8.45 -11.85 14.28
N LEU A 194 9.59 -11.35 13.79
CA LEU A 194 10.13 -10.03 14.17
C LEU A 194 9.23 -8.88 13.73
N THR A 195 8.76 -8.88 12.48
CA THR A 195 7.90 -7.82 11.93
C THR A 195 6.46 -7.87 12.45
N THR A 196 6.02 -9.04 12.93
CA THR A 196 4.77 -9.19 13.67
C THR A 196 4.88 -8.59 15.07
N ALA A 197 5.99 -8.82 15.77
CA ALA A 197 6.24 -8.27 17.09
C ALA A 197 6.55 -6.76 17.07
N ASP A 198 7.26 -6.28 16.05
CA ASP A 198 7.57 -4.87 15.85
C ASP A 198 7.24 -4.43 14.41
N PRO A 199 6.04 -3.85 14.18
CA PRO A 199 5.59 -3.43 12.85
C PRO A 199 6.35 -2.20 12.30
N ARG A 200 7.30 -1.63 13.06
CA ARG A 200 8.14 -0.51 12.63
C ARG A 200 9.27 -0.93 11.72
N VAL A 201 9.67 -2.19 11.79
CA VAL A 201 10.83 -2.71 11.05
C VAL A 201 10.32 -3.39 9.80
N GLY A 202 10.78 -2.92 8.64
CA GLY A 202 10.59 -3.56 7.34
C GLY A 202 11.89 -4.18 6.84
N VAL A 203 11.79 -5.16 5.95
CA VAL A 203 12.95 -5.69 5.21
C VAL A 203 13.04 -4.97 3.88
N ALA A 204 14.18 -4.31 3.64
CA ALA A 204 14.47 -3.63 2.38
C ALA A 204 15.16 -4.55 1.37
N GLN A 205 15.97 -5.49 1.86
CA GLN A 205 16.74 -6.40 1.00
C GLN A 205 17.04 -7.72 1.72
N ALA A 206 17.14 -8.80 0.95
CA ALA A 206 17.70 -10.07 1.38
C ALA A 206 18.81 -10.49 0.40
N VAL A 207 20.01 -10.77 0.90
CA VAL A 207 21.16 -11.20 0.11
C VAL A 207 21.66 -12.53 0.65
N ILE A 208 21.88 -13.50 -0.25
CA ILE A 208 22.42 -14.82 0.09
C ILE A 208 23.89 -14.86 -0.32
N ASP A 209 24.75 -15.27 0.60
CA ASP A 209 26.18 -15.50 0.36
C ASP A 209 26.59 -16.83 0.99
N GLY A 210 26.75 -17.85 0.14
CA GLY A 210 27.05 -19.22 0.57
C GLY A 210 26.04 -19.76 1.59
N PRO A 211 26.47 -20.15 2.81
CA PRO A 211 25.61 -20.66 3.87
C PRO A 211 24.91 -19.57 4.69
N ALA A 212 25.01 -18.30 4.28
CA ALA A 212 24.46 -17.17 5.01
C ALA A 212 23.39 -16.41 4.19
N ILE A 213 22.38 -15.90 4.87
CA ILE A 213 21.45 -14.90 4.35
C ILE A 213 21.43 -13.68 5.25
N ARG A 214 21.61 -12.51 4.64
CA ARG A 214 21.61 -11.21 5.31
C ARG A 214 20.40 -10.41 4.88
N TYR A 215 19.64 -9.94 5.86
CA TYR A 215 18.50 -9.07 5.67
C TYR A 215 18.88 -7.64 6.08
N THR A 216 18.75 -6.71 5.14
CA THR A 216 18.85 -5.28 5.43
C THR A 216 17.50 -4.81 5.90
N GLY A 217 17.44 -4.33 7.14
CA GLY A 217 16.22 -3.74 7.71
C GLY A 217 16.16 -2.25 7.46
N ALA A 218 14.94 -1.73 7.46
CA ALA A 218 14.65 -0.31 7.54
C ALA A 218 13.65 -0.11 8.68
N GLN A 219 14.01 0.71 9.66
CA GLN A 219 13.07 1.12 10.70
C GLN A 219 12.34 2.38 10.24
N SER A 220 11.02 2.35 10.14
CA SER A 220 10.20 3.48 9.66
C SER A 220 10.06 4.61 10.68
N THR A 221 10.45 4.36 11.93
CA THR A 221 10.30 5.27 13.06
C THR A 221 11.63 5.81 13.58
N ALA A 222 12.72 5.76 12.82
CA ALA A 222 14.06 6.08 13.34
C ALA A 222 14.20 7.52 13.90
N CYS A 223 13.25 8.42 13.60
CA CYS A 223 13.15 9.75 14.22
C CYS A 223 12.50 9.76 15.62
N SER A 224 11.99 8.63 16.11
CA SER A 224 11.27 8.53 17.37
C SER A 224 11.63 7.25 18.14
N PRO A 225 11.98 7.35 19.44
CA PRO A 225 12.17 6.19 20.29
C PRO A 225 10.86 5.49 20.65
N ASN A 226 9.69 6.07 20.32
CA ASN A 226 8.39 5.50 20.66
C ASN A 226 7.97 4.41 19.66
N PRO A 227 7.75 3.14 20.11
CA PRO A 227 7.26 2.09 19.24
C PRO A 227 5.80 2.25 18.79
N ALA A 228 5.01 3.01 19.55
CA ALA A 228 3.61 3.31 19.28
C ALA A 228 3.47 4.65 18.55
N LEU A 229 3.99 4.75 17.33
CA LEU A 229 3.65 5.86 16.45
C LEU A 229 2.25 5.63 15.85
N PRO A 230 1.47 6.69 15.55
CA PRO A 230 0.15 6.56 14.90
C PRO A 230 0.19 5.69 13.63
N GLN A 231 1.33 5.72 12.93
CA GLN A 231 1.61 4.94 11.72
C GLN A 231 1.53 3.42 11.93
N THR A 232 1.98 2.90 13.08
CA THR A 232 1.88 1.46 13.38
C THR A 232 0.47 1.06 13.78
N ALA A 233 -0.30 1.97 14.38
CA ALA A 233 -1.72 1.77 14.71
C ALA A 233 -2.61 1.63 13.45
N TYR A 234 -2.25 2.30 12.34
CA TYR A 234 -2.99 2.17 11.07
C TYR A 234 -2.90 0.77 10.46
N ARG A 235 -1.91 -0.05 10.83
CA ARG A 235 -1.86 -1.46 10.39
C ARG A 235 -3.02 -2.28 10.97
N ALA A 236 -3.38 -2.02 12.22
CA ALA A 236 -4.50 -2.69 12.89
C ALA A 236 -5.84 -2.06 12.53
N SER A 237 -5.88 -0.74 12.36
CA SER A 237 -7.10 0.04 12.10
C SER A 237 -6.88 1.11 11.03
N PRO A 238 -6.84 0.75 9.73
CA PRO A 238 -6.56 1.71 8.66
C PRO A 238 -7.52 2.91 8.61
N ALA A 239 -8.78 2.73 9.04
CA ALA A 239 -9.80 3.76 9.04
C ALA A 239 -9.50 4.96 9.95
N THR A 240 -8.64 4.81 10.97
CA THR A 240 -8.31 5.92 11.88
C THR A 240 -7.43 6.99 11.22
N ILE A 241 -6.76 6.67 10.12
CA ILE A 241 -5.87 7.60 9.41
C ILE A 241 -6.57 8.89 8.98
N GLN A 242 -7.86 8.78 8.62
CA GLN A 242 -8.64 9.92 8.13
C GLN A 242 -8.92 10.93 9.24
N GLY A 243 -9.32 10.45 10.43
CA GLY A 243 -9.58 11.30 11.60
C GLY A 243 -8.31 11.97 12.11
N ASP A 244 -7.22 11.21 12.18
CA ASP A 244 -5.92 11.73 12.62
C ASP A 244 -5.36 12.77 11.64
N ALA A 245 -5.45 12.51 10.33
CA ALA A 245 -5.02 13.46 9.30
C ALA A 245 -5.81 14.78 9.38
N ALA A 246 -7.13 14.73 9.60
CA ALA A 246 -7.96 15.91 9.78
C ALA A 246 -7.57 16.70 11.04
N SER A 247 -7.28 16.01 12.15
CA SER A 247 -6.82 16.61 13.40
C SER A 247 -5.47 17.34 13.23
N VAL A 248 -4.50 16.68 12.60
CA VAL A 248 -3.17 17.25 12.34
C VAL A 248 -3.29 18.46 11.41
N ALA A 249 -4.04 18.35 10.32
CA ALA A 249 -4.26 19.46 9.39
C ALA A 249 -4.89 20.66 10.11
N ALA A 250 -5.87 20.43 10.98
CA ALA A 250 -6.52 21.49 11.75
C ALA A 250 -5.56 22.24 12.71
N SER A 251 -4.46 21.63 13.14
CA SER A 251 -3.46 22.30 13.99
C SER A 251 -2.52 23.25 13.24
N ASN A 252 -2.49 23.20 11.89
CA ASN A 252 -1.55 23.96 11.08
C ASN A 252 -2.12 25.35 10.68
N SER A 253 -1.42 26.43 11.05
CA SER A 253 -1.86 27.81 10.78
C SER A 253 -1.95 28.15 9.29
N ILE A 254 -1.08 27.57 8.44
CA ILE A 254 -1.13 27.71 6.99
C ILE A 254 -2.34 26.96 6.44
N PHE A 255 -2.61 25.75 6.92
CA PHE A 255 -3.82 25.01 6.55
C PHE A 255 -5.08 25.78 6.94
N GLN A 256 -5.14 26.38 8.13
CA GLN A 256 -6.27 27.20 8.55
C GLN A 256 -6.40 28.48 7.72
N ALA A 257 -5.30 29.13 7.35
CA ALA A 257 -5.29 30.30 6.49
C ALA A 257 -5.75 29.99 5.06
N LEU A 258 -5.31 28.86 4.48
CA LEU A 258 -5.77 28.36 3.18
C LEU A 258 -7.25 27.95 3.23
N LYS A 259 -7.65 27.19 4.25
CA LYS A 259 -9.04 26.77 4.49
C LYS A 259 -9.99 27.96 4.64
N GLY A 260 -9.54 29.04 5.29
CA GLY A 260 -10.30 30.28 5.44
C GLY A 260 -10.13 31.30 4.30
N SER A 261 -9.32 30.99 3.27
CA SER A 261 -9.09 31.90 2.14
C SER A 261 -10.22 31.82 1.10
N PRO A 262 -10.44 32.85 0.26
CA PRO A 262 -11.42 32.77 -0.84
C PRO A 262 -11.22 31.59 -1.80
N ALA A 263 -10.00 31.05 -1.90
CA ALA A 263 -9.69 29.86 -2.71
C ALA A 263 -10.01 28.53 -1.99
N GLY A 264 -10.05 28.53 -0.66
CA GLY A 264 -10.43 27.40 0.17
C GLY A 264 -11.86 27.45 0.68
N VAL A 265 -12.60 28.53 0.39
CA VAL A 265 -13.97 28.75 0.87
C VAL A 265 -14.96 28.64 -0.30
N GLY A 266 -15.69 27.53 -0.33
CA GLY A 266 -16.79 27.18 -1.22
C GLY A 266 -17.30 25.78 -0.89
N LYS A 267 -18.54 25.43 -1.26
CA LYS A 267 -18.98 24.02 -1.19
C LYS A 267 -18.18 23.22 -2.20
N ALA A 268 -17.11 22.58 -1.75
CA ALA A 268 -16.34 21.67 -2.57
C ALA A 268 -16.97 20.28 -2.47
N GLU A 269 -17.45 19.77 -3.60
CA GLU A 269 -17.79 18.35 -3.72
C GLU A 269 -16.53 17.56 -4.05
N GLN A 270 -16.20 16.58 -3.21
CA GLN A 270 -15.09 15.66 -3.45
C GLN A 270 -15.62 14.26 -3.65
N ILE A 271 -15.15 13.56 -4.70
CA ILE A 271 -15.37 12.12 -4.83
C ILE A 271 -14.25 11.35 -4.14
N ARG A 272 -14.62 10.51 -3.19
CA ARG A 272 -13.70 9.65 -2.44
C ARG A 272 -13.99 8.19 -2.74
N SER A 273 -12.95 7.43 -3.08
CA SER A 273 -13.07 6.01 -3.40
C SER A 273 -12.62 5.15 -2.21
N CYS A 274 -13.24 3.99 -2.04
CA CYS A 274 -12.89 2.99 -1.05
C CYS A 274 -13.34 1.59 -1.49
N THR A 275 -12.84 0.57 -0.80
CA THR A 275 -13.19 -0.82 -1.06
C THR A 275 -13.67 -1.54 0.18
N ILE A 276 -14.56 -2.51 -0.01
CA ILE A 276 -14.93 -3.50 1.00
C ILE A 276 -14.57 -4.86 0.44
N THR A 277 -13.65 -5.56 1.09
CA THR A 277 -13.11 -6.84 0.60
C THR A 277 -13.39 -7.95 1.60
N ARG A 278 -13.89 -9.08 1.11
CA ARG A 278 -14.00 -10.32 1.88
C ARG A 278 -12.75 -11.15 1.64
N GLU A 279 -11.92 -11.22 2.66
CA GLU A 279 -10.74 -12.07 2.69
C GLU A 279 -11.13 -13.44 3.22
N VAL A 280 -10.72 -14.50 2.51
CA VAL A 280 -10.96 -15.88 2.88
C VAL A 280 -9.61 -16.58 3.01
N SER A 281 -9.39 -17.22 4.15
CA SER A 281 -8.21 -18.05 4.41
C SER A 281 -8.65 -19.50 4.61
N LEU A 282 -7.92 -20.44 3.98
CA LEU A 282 -8.16 -21.87 4.09
C LEU A 282 -7.08 -22.56 4.92
N ASN A 283 -7.51 -23.28 5.93
CA ASN A 283 -6.67 -24.19 6.71
C ASN A 283 -6.87 -25.61 6.17
N ALA A 284 -5.81 -26.20 5.59
CA ALA A 284 -5.82 -27.58 5.14
C ALA A 284 -5.58 -28.51 6.33
N VAL A 285 -6.42 -29.54 6.47
CA VAL A 285 -6.26 -30.60 7.47
C VAL A 285 -5.77 -31.86 6.77
N LYS A 286 -4.66 -32.43 7.24
CA LYS A 286 -4.09 -33.69 6.76
C LYS A 286 -4.52 -34.84 7.66
N ALA A 287 -4.37 -36.07 7.16
CA ALA A 287 -4.63 -37.28 7.95
C ALA A 287 -3.84 -37.29 9.28
N ASP A 288 -2.57 -36.89 9.23
CA ASP A 288 -1.69 -36.82 10.40
C ASP A 288 -2.10 -35.75 11.43
N ASP A 289 -2.90 -34.73 11.03
CA ASP A 289 -3.47 -33.74 11.96
C ASP A 289 -4.66 -34.31 12.75
N VAL A 290 -5.16 -35.49 12.35
CA VAL A 290 -6.29 -36.20 12.97
C VAL A 290 -5.80 -37.45 13.71
N ILE A 291 -5.07 -38.32 13.01
CA ILE A 291 -4.51 -39.58 13.53
C ILE A 291 -3.11 -39.80 12.96
N ALA A 292 -2.11 -39.80 13.83
CA ALA A 292 -0.72 -40.09 13.48
C ALA A 292 -0.32 -41.50 13.91
N HIS A 293 0.37 -42.23 13.03
CA HIS A 293 0.97 -43.52 13.36
C HIS A 293 2.38 -43.34 13.93
N LEU A 294 2.64 -43.88 15.12
CA LEU A 294 3.93 -43.73 15.83
C LEU A 294 4.81 -45.00 15.79
N GLY A 295 4.37 -46.06 15.10
CA GLY A 295 5.11 -47.31 14.95
C GLY A 295 4.33 -48.57 15.32
N GLY A 296 4.88 -49.74 14.94
CA GLY A 296 4.39 -51.07 15.35
C GLY A 296 3.30 -51.69 14.47
N ALA A 297 2.80 -50.98 13.45
CA ALA A 297 1.99 -51.59 12.42
C ALA A 297 2.87 -52.44 11.49
N TYR A 298 2.36 -53.60 11.09
CA TYR A 298 2.92 -54.46 10.05
C TYR A 298 2.83 -53.80 8.66
N ALA A 299 1.71 -53.16 8.35
CA ALA A 299 1.50 -52.44 7.10
C ALA A 299 0.50 -51.29 7.28
N ILE A 300 0.62 -50.26 6.45
CA ILE A 300 -0.27 -49.09 6.42
C ILE A 300 -0.64 -48.82 4.97
N TYR A 301 -1.93 -48.65 4.72
CA TYR A 301 -2.47 -48.32 3.40
C TYR A 301 -3.37 -47.11 3.52
N ALA A 302 -3.30 -46.21 2.55
CA ALA A 302 -4.23 -45.09 2.42
C ALA A 302 -5.01 -45.27 1.10
N PRO A 303 -6.13 -46.01 1.10
CA PRO A 303 -6.90 -46.26 -0.13
C PRO A 303 -7.54 -44.97 -0.70
N ALA A 304 -7.75 -43.97 0.15
CA ALA A 304 -8.17 -42.62 -0.20
C ALA A 304 -7.56 -41.61 0.79
N PRO A 305 -7.49 -40.30 0.48
CA PRO A 305 -6.91 -39.30 1.38
C PRO A 305 -7.54 -39.27 2.78
N ASP A 306 -8.83 -39.56 2.88
CA ASP A 306 -9.66 -39.58 4.09
C ASP A 306 -9.77 -40.97 4.74
N GLN A 307 -9.03 -41.97 4.24
CA GLN A 307 -9.10 -43.35 4.72
C GLN A 307 -7.71 -43.89 5.05
N LEU A 308 -7.60 -44.55 6.19
CA LEU A 308 -6.37 -45.19 6.63
C LEU A 308 -6.65 -46.63 7.07
N THR A 309 -5.89 -47.58 6.53
CA THR A 309 -5.92 -48.99 6.95
C THR A 309 -4.60 -49.32 7.61
N LEU A 310 -4.66 -49.76 8.86
CA LEU A 310 -3.52 -50.18 9.68
C LEU A 310 -3.62 -51.68 9.90
N GLN A 311 -2.53 -52.41 9.68
CA GLN A 311 -2.48 -53.85 9.91
C GLN A 311 -1.42 -54.17 10.96
N MET A 312 -1.66 -55.18 11.79
CA MET A 312 -0.68 -55.70 12.76
C MET A 312 -0.70 -57.22 12.82
N GLY A 313 0.41 -57.82 13.27
CA GLY A 313 0.54 -59.27 13.43
C GLY A 313 1.69 -59.87 12.64
N SER A 314 1.63 -61.18 12.48
CA SER A 314 2.51 -62.02 11.66
C SER A 314 1.60 -62.90 10.79
N PRO A 315 1.14 -62.40 9.63
CA PRO A 315 0.09 -63.07 8.85
C PRO A 315 0.58 -64.26 8.03
N ARG A 316 1.89 -64.52 7.98
CA ARG A 316 2.44 -65.65 7.22
C ARG A 316 2.11 -66.95 7.94
N ASP A 317 1.61 -67.92 7.18
CA ASP A 317 1.31 -69.28 7.62
C ASP A 317 2.48 -69.87 8.46
N ASP A 318 2.16 -70.40 9.64
CA ASP A 318 3.11 -70.99 10.60
C ASP A 318 4.31 -70.10 10.99
N SER A 319 4.12 -68.78 10.97
CA SER A 319 5.19 -67.82 11.31
C SER A 319 5.50 -67.70 12.81
N LEU A 320 4.61 -68.16 13.68
CA LEU A 320 4.73 -68.11 15.13
C LEU A 320 5.01 -69.50 15.69
N ARG A 321 6.22 -69.74 16.20
CA ARG A 321 6.59 -71.03 16.81
C ARG A 321 6.22 -71.05 18.30
N GLY A 322 5.06 -71.62 18.58
CA GLY A 322 4.35 -71.65 19.86
C GLY A 322 4.84 -72.69 20.87
N GLY A 323 5.03 -73.95 20.46
CA GLY A 323 5.54 -75.09 21.26
C GLY A 323 4.84 -75.42 22.61
N SER A 324 4.93 -74.51 23.59
CA SER A 324 4.46 -74.66 24.98
C SER A 324 3.51 -73.52 25.38
N CYS A 325 2.52 -73.21 24.54
CA CYS A 325 1.61 -72.08 24.75
C CYS A 325 2.33 -70.73 24.87
N ARG A 326 3.23 -70.46 23.93
CA ARG A 326 4.01 -69.23 23.95
C ARG A 326 3.12 -68.04 23.62
N ILE A 327 3.28 -66.98 24.41
CA ILE A 327 2.64 -65.70 24.17
C ILE A 327 3.49 -64.86 23.20
N PHE A 328 2.84 -64.36 22.17
CA PHE A 328 3.35 -63.33 21.27
C PHE A 328 2.52 -62.06 21.49
N GLU A 329 3.17 -60.90 21.41
CA GLU A 329 2.50 -59.62 21.55
C GLU A 329 2.94 -58.71 20.41
N PHE A 330 1.96 -58.18 19.70
CA PHE A 330 2.11 -57.15 18.68
C PHE A 330 1.48 -55.90 19.24
N SER A 331 2.12 -54.76 19.04
CA SER A 331 1.55 -53.48 19.46
C SER A 331 1.76 -52.45 18.38
N MET A 332 0.74 -51.61 18.18
CA MET A 332 0.87 -50.38 17.42
C MET A 332 0.60 -49.19 18.32
N ARG A 333 1.28 -48.08 18.02
CA ARG A 333 1.09 -46.81 18.71
C ARG A 333 0.49 -45.79 17.77
N LEU A 334 -0.55 -45.12 18.22
CA LEU A 334 -1.28 -44.09 17.50
C LEU A 334 -1.33 -42.83 18.36
N ARG A 335 -1.33 -41.65 17.73
CA ARG A 335 -1.65 -40.39 18.40
C ARG A 335 -2.87 -39.80 17.74
N ILE A 336 -3.87 -39.45 18.55
CA ILE A 336 -5.08 -38.78 18.09
C ILE A 336 -4.95 -37.31 18.44
N ASP A 337 -4.79 -36.47 17.42
CA ASP A 337 -4.60 -35.03 17.58
C ASP A 337 -5.97 -34.30 17.52
N ASP A 338 -6.90 -34.79 16.70
CA ASP A 338 -8.29 -34.30 16.62
C ASP A 338 -9.32 -35.45 16.66
N PRO A 339 -9.83 -35.82 17.85
CA PRO A 339 -10.78 -36.93 17.98
C PRO A 339 -12.16 -36.64 17.35
N ASP A 340 -12.53 -35.37 17.18
CA ASP A 340 -13.80 -34.99 16.56
C ASP A 340 -13.76 -35.27 15.05
N ARG A 341 -12.59 -35.07 14.43
CA ARG A 341 -12.34 -35.36 13.01
C ARG A 341 -12.01 -36.83 12.72
N LEU A 342 -11.76 -37.67 13.73
CA LEU A 342 -11.67 -39.13 13.54
C LEU A 342 -13.10 -39.68 13.37
N ALA A 343 -13.67 -39.62 12.17
CA ALA A 343 -15.06 -40.01 11.94
C ALA A 343 -15.34 -41.48 12.35
N GLN A 344 -14.41 -42.39 12.06
CA GLN A 344 -14.51 -43.80 12.43
C GLN A 344 -13.13 -44.39 12.71
N PHE A 345 -13.05 -45.36 13.62
CA PHE A 345 -11.90 -46.25 13.76
C PHE A 345 -12.38 -47.64 14.18
N ARG A 346 -12.21 -48.65 13.33
CA ARG A 346 -12.80 -49.98 13.54
C ARG A 346 -11.83 -51.12 13.32
N LEU A 347 -11.98 -52.21 14.07
CA LEU A 347 -11.39 -53.50 13.74
C LEU A 347 -12.27 -54.18 12.68
N SER A 348 -11.78 -54.27 11.45
CA SER A 348 -12.58 -54.78 10.32
C SER A 348 -12.35 -56.26 10.04
N HIS A 349 -11.13 -56.76 10.25
CA HIS A 349 -10.77 -58.15 10.01
C HIS A 349 -9.66 -58.59 10.98
N TYR A 350 -9.77 -59.78 11.54
CA TYR A 350 -8.65 -60.41 12.23
C TYR A 350 -8.65 -61.92 12.01
N PHE A 351 -7.45 -62.51 12.09
CA PHE A 351 -7.30 -63.96 12.21
C PHE A 351 -6.16 -64.32 13.15
N PHE A 352 -6.22 -65.52 13.70
CA PHE A 352 -5.24 -66.00 14.68
C PHE A 352 -5.24 -67.52 14.78
N ASP A 353 -4.11 -68.10 15.19
CA ASP A 353 -4.07 -69.45 15.74
C ASP A 353 -4.01 -69.43 17.27
N ASP A 354 -4.79 -70.36 17.80
CA ASP A 354 -5.14 -70.71 19.15
C ASP A 354 -5.96 -69.69 19.97
N TRP A 355 -5.35 -68.59 20.41
CA TRP A 355 -6.01 -67.59 21.27
C TRP A 355 -5.58 -66.17 20.95
N LEU A 356 -6.52 -65.21 20.98
CA LEU A 356 -6.29 -63.79 20.76
C LEU A 356 -6.92 -62.93 21.86
N GLN A 357 -6.18 -61.92 22.31
CA GLN A 357 -6.68 -60.74 23.02
C GLN A 357 -6.31 -59.49 22.24
N LEU A 358 -7.23 -58.53 22.18
CA LEU A 358 -6.95 -57.16 21.77
C LEU A 358 -7.17 -56.23 22.96
N ARG A 359 -6.20 -55.37 23.23
CA ARG A 359 -6.25 -54.35 24.27
C ARG A 359 -5.96 -52.97 23.69
N ILE A 360 -6.58 -51.96 24.27
CA ILE A 360 -6.26 -50.54 24.02
C ILE A 360 -5.89 -49.94 25.36
N ASP A 361 -4.67 -49.40 25.48
CA ASP A 361 -4.09 -48.86 26.72
C ASP A 361 -4.16 -49.84 27.91
N GLY A 362 -4.03 -51.13 27.60
CA GLY A 362 -4.10 -52.22 28.57
C GLY A 362 -5.53 -52.66 28.92
N GLU A 363 -6.57 -51.91 28.54
CA GLU A 363 -7.97 -52.31 28.70
C GLU A 363 -8.32 -53.42 27.69
N LEU A 364 -8.99 -54.49 28.15
CA LEU A 364 -9.41 -55.59 27.27
C LEU A 364 -10.63 -55.17 26.44
N VAL A 365 -10.45 -55.08 25.13
CA VAL A 365 -11.51 -54.69 24.19
C VAL A 365 -12.11 -55.91 23.47
N LEU A 366 -11.28 -56.90 23.14
CA LEU A 366 -11.71 -58.14 22.51
C LEU A 366 -10.92 -59.33 23.05
N SER A 367 -11.59 -60.46 23.22
CA SER A 367 -10.95 -61.75 23.46
C SER A 367 -11.64 -62.83 22.65
N ASN A 368 -10.85 -63.70 22.01
CA ASN A 368 -11.35 -64.83 21.26
C ASN A 368 -10.40 -66.02 21.42
N PRO A 369 -10.85 -67.12 22.07
CA PRO A 369 -12.11 -67.29 22.79
C PRO A 369 -12.32 -66.30 23.95
N ALA A 370 -13.58 -65.89 24.17
CA ALA A 370 -13.94 -64.82 25.10
C ALA A 370 -13.55 -65.03 26.58
N ASN A 371 -13.23 -66.27 26.99
CA ASN A 371 -12.88 -66.60 28.36
C ASN A 371 -11.40 -66.36 28.70
N TRP A 372 -10.54 -65.99 27.75
CA TRP A 372 -9.19 -65.52 28.08
C TRP A 372 -9.23 -64.02 28.37
N THR A 373 -9.47 -63.63 29.62
CA THR A 373 -9.61 -62.22 30.02
C THR A 373 -8.43 -61.68 30.84
N GLY A 374 -7.67 -62.55 31.49
CA GLY A 374 -6.50 -62.20 32.28
C GLY A 374 -5.21 -62.01 31.48
N THR A 375 -4.14 -61.61 32.16
CA THR A 375 -2.79 -61.45 31.56
C THR A 375 -1.95 -62.73 31.64
N GLY A 376 -2.45 -63.80 32.27
CA GLY A 376 -1.80 -65.12 32.30
C GLY A 376 -1.97 -65.93 31.01
N LEU A 377 -1.61 -67.21 31.06
CA LEU A 377 -1.89 -68.17 30.00
C LEU A 377 -3.42 -68.38 29.84
N PRO A 378 -3.90 -68.77 28.65
CA PRO A 378 -5.30 -69.13 28.45
C PRO A 378 -5.78 -70.22 29.41
N PRO A 379 -7.05 -70.18 29.87
CA PRO A 379 -7.57 -71.11 30.86
C PRO A 379 -7.90 -72.51 30.30
N GLY A 380 -7.71 -72.75 29.00
CA GLY A 380 -8.03 -74.00 28.31
C GLY A 380 -6.81 -74.66 27.68
N LYS A 381 -7.05 -75.74 26.91
CA LYS A 381 -6.02 -76.30 26.03
C LYS A 381 -5.54 -75.20 25.08
N CYS A 382 -4.23 -74.95 25.08
CA CYS A 382 -3.67 -73.88 24.28
C CYS A 382 -3.82 -74.17 22.80
N GLU A 383 -3.34 -75.34 22.36
CA GLU A 383 -3.48 -75.85 20.99
C GLU A 383 -4.93 -76.27 20.68
N ARG A 384 -5.48 -75.70 19.60
CA ARG A 384 -6.87 -75.82 19.14
C ARG A 384 -6.96 -76.14 17.63
N LYS A 385 -5.84 -76.36 16.94
CA LYS A 385 -5.68 -77.05 15.63
C LYS A 385 -6.36 -76.40 14.41
N ARG A 386 -6.49 -75.07 14.36
CA ARG A 386 -6.99 -74.36 13.17
C ARG A 386 -6.78 -72.85 13.30
N THR A 387 -6.68 -72.14 12.19
CA THR A 387 -6.79 -70.67 12.17
C THR A 387 -8.25 -70.22 12.27
N TRP A 388 -8.52 -69.19 13.09
CA TRP A 388 -9.82 -68.53 13.17
C TRP A 388 -9.80 -67.21 12.42
N HIS A 389 -10.84 -66.96 11.63
CA HIS A 389 -11.07 -65.67 10.96
C HIS A 389 -12.35 -65.01 11.48
N ALA A 390 -12.35 -63.68 11.57
CA ALA A 390 -13.52 -62.90 11.95
C ALA A 390 -13.50 -61.49 11.34
N TYR A 391 -14.69 -60.97 11.04
CA TYR A 391 -14.92 -59.65 10.44
C TYR A 391 -15.89 -58.84 11.30
N PRO A 392 -15.46 -58.41 12.50
CA PRO A 392 -16.40 -57.93 13.50
C PRO A 392 -16.96 -56.53 13.20
N ASN A 393 -16.27 -55.72 12.39
CA ASN A 393 -16.59 -54.31 12.19
C ASN A 393 -16.76 -53.58 13.55
N LEU A 394 -15.91 -53.92 14.52
CA LEU A 394 -16.00 -53.44 15.90
C LEU A 394 -15.50 -51.99 15.95
N ASP A 395 -16.36 -51.06 16.35
CA ASP A 395 -15.98 -49.67 16.57
C ASP A 395 -15.09 -49.56 17.81
N LEU A 396 -13.90 -49.01 17.60
CA LEU A 396 -12.87 -48.82 18.62
C LEU A 396 -12.64 -47.33 18.90
N LYS A 397 -13.30 -46.42 18.18
CA LYS A 397 -13.22 -44.97 18.41
C LYS A 397 -13.47 -44.57 19.87
N PRO A 398 -14.38 -45.20 20.65
CA PRO A 398 -14.62 -44.81 22.04
C PRO A 398 -13.39 -44.90 22.97
N TRP A 399 -12.39 -45.70 22.63
CA TRP A 399 -11.14 -45.84 23.40
C TRP A 399 -10.03 -44.91 22.90
N LEU A 400 -10.26 -44.13 21.84
CA LEU A 400 -9.27 -43.29 21.16
C LEU A 400 -9.58 -41.80 21.38
N THR A 401 -9.32 -41.33 22.59
CA THR A 401 -9.41 -39.90 22.96
C THR A 401 -8.23 -39.08 22.42
N ARG A 402 -8.19 -37.76 22.64
CA ARG A 402 -7.00 -36.97 22.31
C ARG A 402 -5.79 -37.48 23.10
N GLY A 403 -4.69 -37.78 22.42
CA GLY A 403 -3.45 -38.27 23.02
C GLY A 403 -2.88 -39.51 22.34
N GLU A 404 -1.83 -40.08 22.94
CA GLU A 404 -1.23 -41.34 22.48
C GLU A 404 -1.97 -42.55 23.03
N HIS A 405 -2.18 -43.55 22.16
CA HIS A 405 -2.85 -44.80 22.46
C HIS A 405 -2.01 -45.99 21.98
N VAL A 406 -2.00 -47.05 22.78
CA VAL A 406 -1.33 -48.31 22.44
C VAL A 406 -2.39 -49.37 22.20
N ILE A 407 -2.49 -49.85 20.96
CA ILE A 407 -3.31 -51.01 20.62
C ILE A 407 -2.39 -52.23 20.64
N SER A 408 -2.65 -53.19 21.52
CA SER A 408 -1.90 -54.44 21.59
C SER A 408 -2.76 -55.66 21.27
N MET A 409 -2.21 -56.53 20.44
CA MET A 409 -2.76 -57.84 20.09
C MET A 409 -1.86 -58.91 20.67
N ARG A 410 -2.41 -59.71 21.58
CA ARG A 410 -1.70 -60.75 22.31
C ARG A 410 -2.24 -62.10 21.88
N ILE A 411 -1.33 -62.99 21.48
CA ILE A 411 -1.63 -64.27 20.86
C ILE A 411 -0.97 -65.37 21.68
N ALA A 412 -1.68 -66.44 22.01
CA ALA A 412 -1.09 -67.62 22.64
C ALA A 412 -1.10 -68.77 21.66
N VAL A 413 0.08 -69.26 21.25
CA VAL A 413 0.22 -70.33 20.25
C VAL A 413 0.75 -71.59 20.92
N GLY A 414 0.04 -72.70 20.75
CA GLY A 414 0.36 -74.02 21.23
C GLY A 414 1.43 -74.70 20.39
N GLY A 415 1.26 -74.79 19.08
CA GLY A 415 2.17 -75.43 18.13
C GLY A 415 2.89 -74.44 17.23
N GLU A 416 2.39 -74.28 16.01
CA GLU A 416 2.76 -73.22 15.06
C GLU A 416 1.50 -72.39 14.79
N GLY A 417 1.65 -71.20 14.21
CA GLY A 417 0.48 -70.40 13.86
C GLY A 417 0.79 -69.01 13.35
N GLU A 418 -0.24 -68.20 13.23
CA GLU A 418 -0.20 -66.87 12.65
C GLU A 418 -1.19 -65.95 13.34
N ALA A 419 -1.03 -64.64 13.12
CA ALA A 419 -1.97 -63.66 13.63
C ALA A 419 -2.01 -62.42 12.76
N PHE A 420 -3.18 -61.81 12.69
CA PHE A 420 -3.44 -60.63 11.89
C PHE A 420 -4.61 -59.86 12.47
N ALA A 421 -4.51 -58.54 12.47
CA ALA A 421 -5.63 -57.64 12.73
C ALA A 421 -5.52 -56.42 11.82
N GLN A 422 -6.64 -56.03 11.22
CA GLN A 422 -6.79 -54.87 10.35
C GLN A 422 -7.75 -53.86 10.98
N PHE A 423 -7.31 -52.61 11.00
CA PHE A 423 -8.01 -51.47 11.55
C PHE A 423 -8.22 -50.46 10.43
N ASP A 424 -9.47 -50.06 10.22
CA ASP A 424 -9.81 -49.04 9.21
C ASP A 424 -10.30 -47.78 9.91
N ALA A 425 -9.72 -46.64 9.53
CA ALA A 425 -10.07 -45.31 9.99
C ALA A 425 -10.68 -44.49 8.85
N MET A 426 -11.70 -43.69 9.16
CA MET A 426 -12.23 -42.66 8.28
C MET A 426 -12.03 -41.30 8.95
N LEU A 427 -11.56 -40.32 8.18
CA LEU A 427 -11.14 -39.01 8.66
C LEU A 427 -12.00 -37.91 8.02
N ASP A 428 -12.39 -36.93 8.81
CA ASP A 428 -12.95 -35.69 8.31
C ASP A 428 -11.81 -34.71 7.97
N LEU A 429 -11.46 -34.67 6.69
CA LEU A 429 -10.48 -33.73 6.14
C LEU A 429 -11.13 -32.49 5.53
N SER A 430 -12.38 -32.18 5.89
CA SER A 430 -13.10 -31.02 5.36
C SER A 430 -12.34 -29.72 5.63
N CYS A 431 -12.32 -28.85 4.62
CA CYS A 431 -11.71 -27.52 4.69
C CYS A 431 -12.49 -26.63 5.65
N ASN A 432 -11.81 -26.00 6.61
CA ASN A 432 -12.38 -24.97 7.46
C ASN A 432 -11.95 -23.57 6.96
N PRO A 433 -12.83 -22.82 6.27
CA PRO A 433 -12.53 -21.45 5.89
C PRO A 433 -12.69 -20.52 7.08
N THR A 434 -11.78 -19.56 7.20
CA THR A 434 -11.93 -18.38 8.05
C THR A 434 -12.15 -17.17 7.16
N GLU A 435 -13.11 -16.31 7.53
CA GLU A 435 -13.47 -15.13 6.72
C GLU A 435 -13.32 -13.85 7.53
N ARG A 436 -12.79 -12.81 6.89
CA ARG A 436 -12.70 -11.46 7.45
C ARG A 436 -13.22 -10.45 6.43
N ILE A 437 -14.01 -9.48 6.90
CA ILE A 437 -14.42 -8.33 6.10
C ILE A 437 -13.51 -7.16 6.42
N VAL A 438 -12.82 -6.65 5.41
CA VAL A 438 -12.04 -5.42 5.47
C VAL A 438 -12.86 -4.32 4.84
N ASP A 439 -13.43 -3.44 5.66
CA ASP A 439 -14.28 -2.32 5.21
C ASP A 439 -13.52 -0.99 5.30
N LEU A 440 -12.97 -0.54 4.17
CA LEU A 440 -12.32 0.78 4.07
C LEU A 440 -13.32 1.90 3.79
N CYS A 441 -14.61 1.59 3.67
CA CYS A 441 -15.69 2.52 3.36
C CYS A 441 -16.48 2.96 4.59
N ALA A 442 -16.34 2.29 5.73
CA ALA A 442 -17.10 2.55 6.94
C ALA A 442 -17.07 4.03 7.37
N GLY A 443 -15.90 4.68 7.25
CA GLY A 443 -15.73 6.10 7.58
C GLY A 443 -16.57 7.03 6.70
N TYR A 444 -16.67 6.76 5.40
CA TYR A 444 -17.50 7.57 4.49
C TYR A 444 -18.98 7.23 4.59
N ALA A 445 -19.32 5.96 4.83
CA ALA A 445 -20.70 5.52 5.00
C ALA A 445 -21.38 6.12 6.23
N GLY A 446 -20.59 6.41 7.28
CA GLY A 446 -21.07 7.04 8.51
C GLY A 446 -21.02 8.58 8.53
N ASP A 447 -20.42 9.21 7.52
CA ASP A 447 -20.31 10.67 7.44
C ASP A 447 -21.59 11.26 6.81
N VAL A 448 -22.30 12.09 7.57
CA VAL A 448 -23.55 12.77 7.14
C VAL A 448 -23.33 13.62 5.89
N ASN A 449 -22.11 14.09 5.66
CA ASN A 449 -21.77 14.91 4.51
C ASN A 449 -21.40 14.10 3.27
N CYS A 450 -21.36 12.77 3.36
CA CYS A 450 -21.03 11.87 2.26
C CYS A 450 -22.25 11.07 1.82
N ALA A 451 -22.55 11.11 0.52
CA ALA A 451 -23.55 10.26 -0.12
C ALA A 451 -22.88 9.25 -1.05
N LEU A 452 -23.36 8.02 -1.09
CA LEU A 452 -22.90 7.04 -2.08
C LEU A 452 -23.17 7.60 -3.49
N HIS A 453 -22.17 7.55 -4.35
CA HIS A 453 -22.23 8.08 -5.71
C HIS A 453 -22.15 6.97 -6.75
N ASP A 454 -21.17 6.07 -6.62
CA ASP A 454 -21.05 4.89 -7.46
C ASP A 454 -20.75 3.66 -6.60
N GLU A 455 -21.25 2.51 -7.01
CA GLU A 455 -20.92 1.21 -6.42
C GLU A 455 -20.85 0.15 -7.53
N SER A 456 -19.74 -0.59 -7.52
CA SER A 456 -19.59 -1.83 -8.26
C SER A 456 -19.38 -2.98 -7.28
N VAL A 457 -20.17 -4.03 -7.40
CA VAL A 457 -20.08 -5.22 -6.57
C VAL A 457 -19.71 -6.41 -7.46
N ASP A 458 -18.50 -6.95 -7.26
CA ASP A 458 -17.90 -7.97 -8.13
C ASP A 458 -18.02 -7.65 -9.63
N GLY A 459 -17.88 -6.37 -10.01
CA GLY A 459 -17.95 -5.91 -11.39
C GLY A 459 -19.34 -5.51 -11.90
N VAL A 460 -20.41 -5.73 -11.11
CA VAL A 460 -21.78 -5.27 -11.44
C VAL A 460 -22.02 -3.89 -10.83
N GLU A 461 -22.32 -2.89 -11.68
CA GLU A 461 -22.70 -1.55 -11.22
C GLU A 461 -24.08 -1.57 -10.55
N THR A 462 -24.12 -1.54 -9.22
CA THR A 462 -25.34 -1.49 -8.41
C THR A 462 -25.79 -0.05 -8.16
N PHE A 463 -24.87 0.91 -8.25
CA PHE A 463 -25.12 2.33 -8.05
C PHE A 463 -24.30 3.15 -9.04
N ARG A 464 -24.93 4.13 -9.70
CA ARG A 464 -24.27 5.00 -10.68
C ARG A 464 -24.81 6.42 -10.55
N ASN A 465 -23.90 7.40 -10.43
CA ASN A 465 -24.23 8.82 -10.35
C ASN A 465 -25.28 9.18 -9.26
N GLY A 466 -25.20 8.55 -8.09
CA GLY A 466 -26.14 8.84 -7.01
C GLY A 466 -27.45 8.04 -7.06
N VAL A 467 -27.63 7.17 -8.07
CA VAL A 467 -28.87 6.42 -8.30
C VAL A 467 -28.60 4.92 -8.30
N GLY A 468 -29.44 4.16 -7.60
CA GLY A 468 -29.41 2.70 -7.65
C GLY A 468 -29.84 2.22 -9.03
N THR A 469 -29.03 1.36 -9.66
CA THR A 469 -29.31 0.85 -11.01
C THR A 469 -30.44 -0.19 -11.02
N GLY A 470 -30.82 -0.69 -9.84
CA GLY A 470 -31.73 -1.83 -9.68
C GLY A 470 -31.06 -3.19 -9.97
N LEU A 471 -29.80 -3.18 -10.41
CA LEU A 471 -29.03 -4.40 -10.63
C LEU A 471 -28.58 -4.98 -9.28
N THR A 472 -28.82 -6.28 -9.09
CA THR A 472 -28.30 -7.03 -7.96
C THR A 472 -27.35 -8.10 -8.49
N PRO A 473 -26.07 -8.10 -8.09
CA PRO A 473 -25.14 -9.15 -8.50
C PRO A 473 -25.62 -10.50 -7.97
N LEU A 474 -25.50 -11.53 -8.81
CA LEU A 474 -25.69 -12.90 -8.35
C LEU A 474 -24.53 -13.30 -7.45
N PRO A 475 -24.78 -14.12 -6.41
CA PRO A 475 -23.71 -14.68 -5.59
C PRO A 475 -22.61 -15.29 -6.46
N GLN A 476 -21.39 -14.80 -6.31
CA GLN A 476 -20.24 -15.33 -7.00
C GLN A 476 -19.71 -16.54 -6.25
N ALA A 477 -19.25 -17.55 -6.98
CA ALA A 477 -18.56 -18.69 -6.42
C ALA A 477 -17.10 -18.64 -6.82
N ARG A 478 -16.20 -18.50 -5.84
CA ARG A 478 -14.76 -18.51 -6.06
C ARG A 478 -14.15 -19.80 -5.52
N LEU A 479 -13.15 -20.32 -6.22
CA LEU A 479 -12.35 -21.44 -5.77
C LEU A 479 -11.21 -20.90 -4.92
N PHE A 480 -11.06 -21.45 -3.72
CA PHE A 480 -9.96 -21.16 -2.82
C PHE A 480 -9.13 -22.44 -2.68
N GLU A 481 -7.82 -22.31 -2.76
CA GLU A 481 -6.89 -23.45 -2.67
C GLU A 481 -5.79 -23.14 -1.66
N SER A 482 -5.49 -24.11 -0.81
CA SER A 482 -4.41 -24.05 0.18
C SER A 482 -3.93 -25.48 0.43
N GLY A 483 -2.71 -25.81 -0.03
CA GLY A 483 -2.21 -27.19 0.03
C GLY A 483 -3.13 -28.19 -0.68
N ALA A 484 -3.56 -29.24 0.03
CA ALA A 484 -4.51 -30.25 -0.49
C ALA A 484 -5.99 -29.83 -0.38
N CYS A 485 -6.27 -28.68 0.23
CA CYS A 485 -7.62 -28.17 0.40
C CYS A 485 -8.02 -27.31 -0.80
N SER A 486 -9.11 -27.69 -1.47
CA SER A 486 -9.75 -26.92 -2.53
C SER A 486 -11.23 -26.75 -2.16
N LEU A 487 -11.65 -25.51 -1.91
CA LEU A 487 -13.01 -25.20 -1.46
C LEU A 487 -13.63 -24.14 -2.36
N ARG A 488 -14.77 -24.48 -2.96
CA ARG A 488 -15.60 -23.53 -3.71
C ARG A 488 -16.59 -22.86 -2.77
N LEU A 489 -16.40 -21.56 -2.52
CA LEU A 489 -17.29 -20.78 -1.67
C LEU A 489 -18.14 -19.84 -2.52
N ALA A 490 -19.46 -19.94 -2.35
CA ALA A 490 -20.42 -18.99 -2.89
C ALA A 490 -20.73 -17.91 -1.86
N ARG A 491 -20.50 -16.65 -2.21
CA ARG A 491 -20.84 -15.50 -1.35
C ARG A 491 -21.60 -14.46 -2.16
N PRO A 492 -22.51 -13.68 -1.52
CA PRO A 492 -23.25 -12.63 -2.22
C PRO A 492 -22.34 -11.61 -2.90
N TRP A 493 -21.15 -11.38 -2.32
CA TRP A 493 -20.09 -10.57 -2.89
C TRP A 493 -18.73 -10.94 -2.29
N PHE A 494 -17.65 -10.69 -3.04
CA PHE A 494 -16.27 -10.75 -2.53
C PHE A 494 -15.61 -9.38 -2.50
N GLU A 495 -15.92 -8.50 -3.44
CA GLU A 495 -15.41 -7.14 -3.48
C GLU A 495 -16.54 -6.13 -3.76
N ARG A 496 -16.50 -5.01 -3.04
CA ARG A 496 -17.30 -3.82 -3.34
C ARG A 496 -16.37 -2.64 -3.53
N GLN A 497 -16.47 -2.00 -4.68
CA GLN A 497 -15.80 -0.73 -4.96
C GLN A 497 -16.84 0.37 -4.85
N ARG A 498 -16.60 1.35 -3.97
CA ARG A 498 -17.53 2.45 -3.74
C ARG A 498 -16.85 3.78 -3.98
N ARG A 499 -17.64 4.73 -4.47
CA ARG A 499 -17.29 6.14 -4.55
C ARG A 499 -18.35 6.94 -3.83
N TYR A 500 -17.94 7.78 -2.89
CA TYR A 500 -18.82 8.68 -2.16
C TYR A 500 -18.60 10.11 -2.66
N ARG A 501 -19.69 10.83 -2.87
CA ARG A 501 -19.69 12.28 -3.08
C ARG A 501 -19.83 12.93 -1.72
N CYS A 502 -18.77 13.56 -1.25
CA CYS A 502 -18.73 14.22 0.04
C CYS A 502 -18.74 15.75 -0.13
N THR A 503 -19.67 16.42 0.56
CA THR A 503 -19.70 17.88 0.64
C THR A 503 -18.77 18.33 1.75
N VAL A 504 -17.78 19.15 1.43
CA VAL A 504 -16.90 19.74 2.45
C VAL A 504 -17.40 21.16 2.73
N ASP A 505 -17.90 21.39 3.94
CA ASP A 505 -18.32 22.72 4.37
C ASP A 505 -17.11 23.52 4.83
N THR A 506 -16.77 24.56 4.08
CA THR A 506 -15.57 25.38 4.31
C THR A 506 -15.86 26.60 5.20
N GLY A 507 -17.08 26.71 5.73
CA GLY A 507 -17.52 27.78 6.64
C GLY A 507 -18.20 28.96 5.95
N SER A 508 -19.00 29.70 6.71
CA SER A 508 -19.57 30.99 6.31
C SER A 508 -18.58 32.13 6.59
N MET A 509 -18.44 33.08 5.66
CA MET A 509 -17.67 34.31 5.90
C MET A 509 -18.22 35.04 7.13
N PRO A 510 -17.38 35.44 8.11
CA PRO A 510 -17.64 36.69 8.82
C PRO A 510 -17.63 37.79 7.76
N GLU A 511 -18.67 38.62 7.74
CA GLU A 511 -18.74 39.78 6.85
C GLU A 511 -17.44 40.60 7.00
N PRO A 512 -16.76 40.97 5.90
CA PRO A 512 -15.52 41.73 5.99
C PRO A 512 -15.77 42.99 6.83
N ASP A 513 -14.90 43.25 7.81
CA ASP A 513 -14.99 44.46 8.62
C ASP A 513 -14.65 45.68 7.76
N LEU A 514 -15.66 46.21 7.06
CA LEU A 514 -15.56 47.40 6.23
C LEU A 514 -15.44 48.68 7.06
N SER A 515 -15.53 48.60 8.39
CA SER A 515 -15.59 49.78 9.26
C SER A 515 -14.28 50.59 9.25
N ARG A 516 -13.13 49.95 9.01
CA ARG A 516 -11.86 50.66 8.79
C ARG A 516 -11.83 51.37 7.44
N GLY A 517 -12.29 50.70 6.38
CA GLY A 517 -12.38 51.29 5.05
C GLY A 517 -13.32 52.50 5.04
N ALA A 518 -14.49 52.36 5.67
CA ALA A 518 -15.43 53.47 5.90
C ALA A 518 -14.79 54.60 6.70
N TYR A 519 -14.08 54.30 7.81
CA TYR A 519 -13.39 55.32 8.60
C TYR A 519 -12.34 56.09 7.78
N ILE A 520 -11.52 55.39 6.99
CA ILE A 520 -10.51 56.02 6.13
C ILE A 520 -11.19 56.95 5.12
N ILE A 521 -12.26 56.49 4.46
CA ILE A 521 -13.01 57.28 3.46
C ILE A 521 -13.65 58.51 4.11
N ASP A 522 -14.28 58.35 5.27
CA ASP A 522 -15.06 59.40 5.92
C ASP A 522 -14.19 60.46 6.63
N HIS A 523 -12.95 60.10 7.03
CA HIS A 523 -12.10 60.97 7.86
C HIS A 523 -10.82 61.42 7.15
N SER A 524 -10.55 60.95 5.93
CA SER A 524 -9.45 61.45 5.12
C SER A 524 -9.88 62.63 4.26
N THR A 525 -8.93 63.50 3.91
CA THR A 525 -9.10 64.62 2.99
C THR A 525 -8.02 64.55 1.91
N GLU A 526 -8.08 65.44 0.92
CA GLU A 526 -7.08 65.52 -0.16
C GLU A 526 -5.64 65.68 0.33
N THR A 527 -5.45 66.23 1.53
CA THR A 527 -4.13 66.50 2.12
C THR A 527 -3.81 65.66 3.36
N MET A 528 -4.72 64.77 3.78
CA MET A 528 -4.61 64.04 5.04
C MET A 528 -5.22 62.65 4.95
N LEU A 529 -4.45 61.63 5.30
CA LEU A 529 -4.95 60.27 5.47
C LEU A 529 -5.24 60.03 6.95
N ALA A 530 -6.51 59.77 7.28
CA ALA A 530 -6.91 59.25 8.58
C ALA A 530 -7.09 57.73 8.48
N ASP A 531 -6.62 57.00 9.50
CA ASP A 531 -6.67 55.54 9.57
C ASP A 531 -7.09 55.11 10.98
N ARG A 532 -7.72 53.94 11.08
CA ARG A 532 -8.10 53.31 12.33
C ARG A 532 -7.64 51.87 12.34
N THR A 533 -6.73 51.54 13.25
CA THR A 533 -6.18 50.18 13.40
C THR A 533 -6.64 49.56 14.71
N ARG A 534 -6.81 48.24 14.72
CA ARG A 534 -7.23 47.50 15.92
C ARG A 534 -6.04 47.33 16.87
N THR A 535 -6.20 47.64 18.14
CA THR A 535 -5.16 47.42 19.17
C THR A 535 -5.18 45.98 19.66
N SER A 536 -4.11 45.55 20.32
CA SER A 536 -3.96 44.21 20.93
C SER A 536 -5.07 43.85 21.91
N ASP A 537 -5.72 44.87 22.48
CA ASP A 537 -6.70 44.79 23.55
C ASP A 537 -8.13 44.76 23.00
N GLY A 538 -8.27 44.69 21.68
CA GLY A 538 -9.54 44.61 20.96
C GLY A 538 -10.20 45.95 20.68
N GLY A 539 -9.64 47.06 21.18
CA GLY A 539 -10.05 48.43 20.87
C GLY A 539 -9.51 48.94 19.52
N TYR A 540 -9.71 50.24 19.24
CA TYR A 540 -9.24 50.87 18.02
C TYR A 540 -8.40 52.11 18.34
N ALA A 541 -7.24 52.22 17.68
CA ALA A 541 -6.41 53.42 17.67
C ALA A 541 -6.59 54.16 16.34
N THR A 542 -6.72 55.48 16.41
CA THR A 542 -6.85 56.35 15.23
C THR A 542 -5.57 57.13 15.01
N ALA A 543 -5.16 57.27 13.75
CA ALA A 543 -3.99 58.06 13.36
C ALA A 543 -4.32 58.94 12.16
N SER A 544 -3.72 60.13 12.10
CA SER A 544 -3.81 61.04 10.96
C SER A 544 -2.41 61.44 10.49
N ARG A 545 -2.17 61.40 9.18
CA ARG A 545 -0.90 61.83 8.59
C ARG A 545 -1.12 62.69 7.33
N PRO A 546 -0.26 63.67 7.04
CA PRO A 546 -0.33 64.40 5.79
C PRO A 546 -0.11 63.44 4.60
N PHE A 547 -0.88 63.65 3.54
CA PHE A 547 -0.84 62.90 2.30
C PHE A 547 -0.86 63.87 1.13
N ALA A 548 -0.03 63.65 0.12
CA ALA A 548 -0.06 64.43 -1.12
C ALA A 548 0.09 63.46 -2.29
N LEU A 549 -0.80 63.56 -3.27
CA LEU A 549 -0.65 62.86 -4.54
C LEU A 549 0.43 63.57 -5.37
N PRO A 550 1.36 62.84 -6.01
CA PRO A 550 2.31 63.44 -6.94
C PRO A 550 1.58 64.16 -8.07
N ASP A 551 2.05 65.36 -8.44
CA ASP A 551 1.50 66.14 -9.55
C ASP A 551 1.56 65.32 -10.85
N ARG A 552 0.38 64.98 -11.38
CA ARG A 552 0.24 64.33 -12.68
C ARG A 552 -0.15 65.42 -13.67
N GLY A 553 0.83 65.92 -14.41
CA GLY A 553 0.62 66.88 -15.49
C GLY A 553 -0.47 66.44 -16.47
N SER A 554 -1.15 67.42 -17.08
CA SER A 554 -2.28 67.19 -18.00
C SER A 554 -1.84 66.57 -19.33
N VAL A 555 -2.52 65.51 -19.76
CA VAL A 555 -2.33 64.90 -21.09
C VAL A 555 -3.33 65.53 -22.07
N PRO A 556 -2.92 65.93 -23.30
CA PRO A 556 -3.85 66.46 -24.31
C PRO A 556 -4.93 65.44 -24.72
N ALA A 557 -6.12 65.93 -25.06
CA ALA A 557 -7.32 65.09 -25.29
C ALA A 557 -7.30 64.24 -26.56
N CYS A 558 -6.42 64.53 -27.53
CA CYS A 558 -6.29 63.80 -28.80
C CYS A 558 -4.94 64.09 -29.46
N GLU A 559 -4.50 63.16 -30.32
CA GLU A 559 -3.34 63.34 -31.20
C GLU A 559 -3.80 64.02 -32.51
N PRO A 560 -3.20 65.15 -32.92
CA PRO A 560 -3.57 65.82 -34.16
C PRO A 560 -3.13 65.01 -35.38
N VAL A 561 -4.07 64.76 -36.29
CA VAL A 561 -3.87 64.01 -37.53
C VAL A 561 -4.36 64.81 -38.74
N CYS A 562 -3.84 64.51 -39.93
CA CYS A 562 -4.30 65.08 -41.20
C CYS A 562 -4.67 63.98 -42.19
N LYS A 563 -5.58 64.30 -43.12
CA LYS A 563 -6.06 63.40 -44.18
C LYS A 563 -5.52 63.87 -45.52
N THR A 564 -4.84 63.00 -46.25
CA THR A 564 -4.32 63.25 -47.59
C THR A 564 -4.86 62.23 -48.59
N ARG A 565 -4.75 62.52 -49.89
CA ARG A 565 -5.10 61.56 -50.94
C ARG A 565 -4.13 61.60 -52.11
N ALA A 566 -3.93 60.47 -52.79
CA ALA A 566 -3.15 60.38 -54.02
C ALA A 566 -3.96 59.70 -55.13
N PRO A 567 -3.77 60.08 -56.41
CA PRO A 567 -4.47 59.46 -57.53
C PRO A 567 -3.99 58.01 -57.72
N ALA A 568 -4.92 57.06 -57.68
CA ALA A 568 -4.67 55.63 -57.84
C ALA A 568 -5.27 55.14 -59.15
N ARG A 569 -4.42 54.67 -60.07
CA ARG A 569 -4.91 54.05 -61.33
C ARG A 569 -5.44 52.66 -61.04
N ASN A 570 -6.62 52.34 -61.56
CA ASN A 570 -7.19 51.01 -61.44
C ASN A 570 -6.48 50.02 -62.39
N THR A 571 -5.44 49.37 -61.88
CA THR A 571 -4.62 48.40 -62.61
C THR A 571 -5.05 46.95 -62.38
N ALA A 572 -6.15 46.72 -61.67
CA ALA A 572 -6.68 45.38 -61.43
C ALA A 572 -6.99 44.68 -62.77
N ALA A 573 -6.68 43.39 -62.86
CA ALA A 573 -6.91 42.57 -64.05
C ALA A 573 -8.08 41.61 -63.82
N THR A 574 -8.96 41.51 -64.80
CA THR A 574 -10.01 40.47 -64.89
C THR A 574 -9.77 39.61 -66.13
N LEU A 575 -10.58 38.58 -66.34
CA LEU A 575 -10.46 37.68 -67.51
C LEU A 575 -10.50 38.44 -68.85
N ASP A 576 -11.14 39.61 -68.91
CA ASP A 576 -11.23 40.47 -70.10
C ASP A 576 -10.16 41.58 -70.17
N GLY A 577 -9.12 41.50 -69.34
CA GLY A 577 -8.00 42.46 -69.31
C GLY A 577 -8.04 43.44 -68.14
N VAL A 578 -7.27 44.54 -68.25
CA VAL A 578 -7.13 45.55 -67.19
C VAL A 578 -8.44 46.33 -67.03
N VAL A 579 -9.03 46.29 -65.84
CA VAL A 579 -10.36 46.86 -65.52
C VAL A 579 -10.43 48.35 -65.83
N GLY A 580 -9.35 49.09 -65.59
CA GLY A 580 -9.28 50.53 -65.91
C GLY A 580 -9.52 50.85 -67.41
N THR A 581 -9.28 49.92 -68.34
CA THR A 581 -9.56 50.16 -69.77
C THR A 581 -11.05 50.19 -70.11
N LYS A 582 -11.90 49.72 -69.19
CA LYS A 582 -13.36 49.65 -69.34
C LYS A 582 -14.10 50.70 -68.51
N GLN A 583 -13.38 51.54 -67.76
CA GLN A 583 -13.96 52.59 -66.92
C GLN A 583 -13.87 53.96 -67.61
N ASN A 584 -14.95 54.75 -67.57
CA ASN A 584 -14.96 56.12 -68.11
C ASN A 584 -13.96 57.04 -67.40
N ALA A 585 -13.68 56.78 -66.12
CA ALA A 585 -12.67 57.48 -65.32
C ALA A 585 -11.85 56.43 -64.55
N PRO A 586 -10.68 56.01 -65.07
CA PRO A 586 -9.92 54.89 -64.51
C PRO A 586 -8.97 55.26 -63.36
N VAL A 587 -9.11 56.47 -62.83
CA VAL A 587 -8.30 57.01 -61.73
C VAL A 587 -9.20 57.21 -60.52
N GLY A 588 -9.01 56.40 -59.49
CA GLY A 588 -9.57 56.58 -58.16
C GLY A 588 -8.62 57.37 -57.26
N TRP A 589 -8.94 57.45 -55.96
CA TRP A 589 -8.12 58.12 -54.96
C TRP A 589 -7.85 57.16 -53.81
N ASP A 590 -6.58 56.96 -53.48
CA ASP A 590 -6.19 56.33 -52.21
C ASP A 590 -6.13 57.42 -51.15
N THR A 591 -6.69 57.15 -49.98
CA THR A 591 -6.76 58.09 -48.85
C THR A 591 -5.82 57.64 -47.75
N PHE A 592 -5.04 58.57 -47.22
CA PHE A 592 -4.04 58.33 -46.18
C PHE A 592 -4.29 59.24 -44.98
N TYR A 593 -3.88 58.77 -43.80
CA TYR A 593 -3.93 59.52 -42.55
C TYR A 593 -2.54 59.59 -41.97
N HIS A 594 -2.09 60.81 -41.66
CA HIS A 594 -0.76 61.04 -41.10
C HIS A 594 -0.84 61.75 -39.75
N ALA A 595 0.01 61.33 -38.81
CA ALA A 595 0.22 62.08 -37.57
C ALA A 595 0.90 63.41 -37.88
N CYS A 596 0.40 64.49 -37.28
CA CYS A 596 0.96 65.81 -37.52
C CYS A 596 2.29 66.00 -36.80
N THR A 597 3.20 66.70 -37.45
CA THR A 597 4.55 66.96 -36.92
C THR A 597 4.65 68.39 -36.44
N ALA A 598 5.25 68.59 -35.26
CA ALA A 598 5.50 69.93 -34.74
C ALA A 598 6.70 70.55 -35.48
N ALA A 599 6.43 71.51 -36.37
CA ALA A 599 7.47 72.25 -37.09
C ALA A 599 7.12 73.74 -37.17
N GLY A 600 8.03 74.61 -36.75
CA GLY A 600 7.87 76.07 -36.89
C GLY A 600 6.76 76.72 -36.04
N GLY A 601 6.31 76.07 -34.97
CA GLY A 601 5.28 76.62 -34.06
C GLY A 601 3.83 76.29 -34.46
N GLY A 602 3.62 75.39 -35.42
CA GLY A 602 2.32 74.83 -35.75
C GLY A 602 2.41 73.35 -36.15
N ASP A 603 1.26 72.68 -36.17
CA ASP A 603 1.13 71.30 -36.61
C ASP A 603 1.16 71.23 -38.14
N VAL A 604 2.17 70.57 -38.70
CA VAL A 604 2.37 70.42 -40.15
C VAL A 604 2.08 68.99 -40.58
N CYS A 605 1.25 68.85 -41.61
CA CYS A 605 0.90 67.56 -42.21
C CYS A 605 2.04 67.04 -43.10
N PRO A 606 2.62 65.86 -42.82
CA PRO A 606 3.69 65.29 -43.63
C PRO A 606 3.12 64.61 -44.88
N VAL A 607 2.91 65.39 -45.93
CA VAL A 607 2.33 64.92 -47.21
C VAL A 607 3.31 64.02 -47.97
N GLY A 608 2.87 62.82 -48.37
CA GLY A 608 3.67 61.90 -49.17
C GLY A 608 3.84 62.35 -50.64
N PRO A 609 4.75 61.74 -51.42
CA PRO A 609 5.00 62.12 -52.80
C PRO A 609 3.75 61.94 -53.69
N GLY A 610 3.25 63.04 -54.26
CA GLY A 610 2.06 63.03 -55.11
C GLY A 610 0.73 62.99 -54.35
N GLU A 611 0.76 63.09 -53.02
CA GLU A 611 -0.42 63.29 -52.20
C GLU A 611 -0.82 64.78 -52.16
N GLU A 612 -2.12 65.03 -52.02
CA GLU A 612 -2.69 66.34 -51.71
C GLU A 612 -3.44 66.31 -50.39
N ILE A 613 -3.40 67.41 -49.64
CA ILE A 613 -4.10 67.53 -48.35
C ILE A 613 -5.60 67.68 -48.61
N VAL A 614 -6.38 66.80 -47.99
CA VAL A 614 -7.85 66.85 -47.97
C VAL A 614 -8.33 67.56 -46.71
N SER A 615 -7.76 67.19 -45.55
CA SER A 615 -8.02 67.82 -44.26
C SER A 615 -6.71 68.15 -43.55
N ALA A 616 -6.56 69.39 -43.10
CA ALA A 616 -5.39 69.85 -42.35
C ALA A 616 -5.32 69.23 -40.94
N CYS A 617 -4.19 69.45 -40.26
CA CYS A 617 -3.94 68.94 -38.91
C CYS A 617 -4.98 69.38 -37.89
N GLY A 618 -5.57 68.41 -37.21
CA GLY A 618 -6.50 68.63 -36.10
C GLY A 618 -6.98 67.32 -35.50
N CYS A 619 -7.89 67.39 -34.54
CA CYS A 619 -8.58 66.20 -34.04
C CYS A 619 -9.74 65.87 -34.99
N LEU A 620 -9.46 65.02 -35.97
CA LEU A 620 -10.42 64.61 -36.99
C LEU A 620 -11.34 63.49 -36.46
N ASP A 621 -12.63 63.60 -36.75
CA ASP A 621 -13.64 62.56 -36.46
C ASP A 621 -14.26 62.06 -37.77
N ASP A 622 -13.64 61.03 -38.36
CA ASP A 622 -14.09 60.37 -39.59
C ASP A 622 -14.94 59.11 -39.30
N PHE A 623 -15.43 58.94 -38.06
CA PHE A 623 -16.28 57.82 -37.69
C PHE A 623 -17.54 57.68 -38.58
N PRO A 624 -18.24 58.76 -38.96
CA PRO A 624 -19.39 58.65 -39.87
C PRO A 624 -19.02 58.08 -41.25
N GLU A 625 -17.86 58.43 -41.79
CA GLU A 625 -17.39 57.96 -43.10
C GLU A 625 -17.03 56.46 -43.05
N ALA A 626 -16.38 56.02 -41.97
CA ALA A 626 -16.08 54.61 -41.72
C ALA A 626 -17.37 53.77 -41.58
N VAL A 627 -18.39 54.27 -40.88
CA VAL A 627 -19.68 53.59 -40.73
C VAL A 627 -20.39 53.44 -42.08
N VAL A 628 -20.36 54.47 -42.92
CA VAL A 628 -20.93 54.42 -44.28
C VAL A 628 -20.18 53.40 -45.15
N MET A 629 -18.85 53.36 -45.11
CA MET A 629 -18.07 52.35 -45.85
C MET A 629 -18.41 50.92 -45.40
N MET A 630 -18.45 50.66 -44.09
CA MET A 630 -18.81 49.34 -43.58
C MET A 630 -20.24 48.93 -43.95
N GLN A 631 -21.18 49.88 -43.94
CA GLN A 631 -22.55 49.61 -44.36
C GLN A 631 -22.67 49.37 -45.87
N THR A 632 -21.85 50.03 -46.68
CA THR A 632 -21.79 49.81 -48.13
C THR A 632 -21.23 48.42 -48.45
N VAL A 633 -20.17 47.99 -47.74
CA VAL A 633 -19.65 46.62 -47.85
C VAL A 633 -20.68 45.58 -47.40
N ARG A 634 -21.41 45.84 -46.30
CA ARG A 634 -22.50 44.95 -45.85
C ARG A 634 -23.62 44.83 -46.87
N LEU A 635 -24.03 45.93 -47.50
CA LEU A 635 -25.07 45.94 -48.55
C LEU A 635 -24.58 45.26 -49.84
N GLY A 636 -23.33 45.52 -50.27
CA GLY A 636 -22.73 44.83 -51.42
C GLY A 636 -22.52 43.33 -51.19
N GLY A 637 -22.20 42.93 -49.96
CA GLY A 637 -22.11 41.52 -49.55
C GLY A 637 -23.47 40.81 -49.60
N ALA A 638 -24.57 41.50 -49.28
CA ALA A 638 -25.93 40.96 -49.42
C ALA A 638 -26.36 40.78 -50.88
N ASP A 639 -25.91 41.66 -51.80
CA ASP A 639 -26.21 41.56 -53.23
C ASP A 639 -25.43 40.43 -53.94
N MET A 640 -24.24 40.06 -53.42
CA MET A 640 -23.47 38.90 -53.92
C MET A 640 -24.08 37.53 -53.56
N VAL A 641 -25.17 37.48 -52.78
CA VAL A 641 -25.86 36.23 -52.40
C VAL A 641 -26.90 35.79 -53.44
N CYS A 642 -27.11 36.55 -54.53
CA CYS A 642 -28.04 36.17 -55.61
C CYS A 642 -27.46 35.26 -56.69
N THR A 643 -26.75 34.19 -56.31
CA THR A 643 -26.52 33.00 -57.17
C THR A 643 -26.79 31.72 -56.38
N GLY A 644 -28.03 31.58 -55.93
CA GLY A 644 -28.43 30.45 -55.09
C GLY A 644 -29.89 30.04 -55.18
N GLU A 645 -30.58 30.30 -56.30
CA GLU A 645 -31.80 29.56 -56.64
C GLU A 645 -31.88 29.27 -58.14
N VAL A 646 -31.55 28.04 -58.53
CA VAL A 646 -32.23 27.34 -59.64
C VAL A 646 -32.35 25.85 -59.30
N ARG A 647 -33.60 25.46 -58.99
CA ARG A 647 -34.21 24.13 -58.80
C ARG A 647 -34.11 23.45 -57.44
#